data_AF-A0A934DQH0-F1
#
_entry.id   AF-A0A934DQH0-F1
#
_cell.length_a   1.000
_cell.length_b   1.000
_cell.length_c   1.000
_cell.angle_alpha   90.00
_cell.angle_beta   90.00
_cell.angle_gamma   90.00
#
_symmetry.space_group_name_H-M   'P 1'
#
loop_
_entity.id
_entity.type
_entity.pdbx_description
1 polymer ?
#
loop_
_entity_poly.entity_id
_entity_poly.type
_entity_poly.pdbx_seq_one_letter_code
_entity_poly.pdbx_strand_id
1 'polypeptide(L)'
;MPVWAVAVVMAACGSNRSVGDPSSKYFSVHNALQSSGLTQQGGVNRAQLATGQSMKIPLDVAGQCLTIVALGGAEVAELEMQVSDPDGKVVAKDDTRGPDATVRYCPEKHGRHEVLVKMAEGAGPFLIATWAGGLSPLGADAGTAVAATQMGAGTCESPILLIAGQTYVGETDEGRALEEAGCASSNSREIVYRMDVPARQRIVFDLDAQFDGVLYVRKGDCTDRDAEVACNDDAGNPRRSRIDEVFEPGTYFVIVDGLRNEEGRFRLNSTVTAAPRAYNDKCSAPPLLAASSQVSGDLAGGSDRFHATCGRNAKGPEMAWRFDLPSRSRVRFSAKAKSFMPVVYVRGNCSEESSEVICNESGMGPGEAVLSTVLDAGAFWVFADSATEQQAGRFTLQADVAPEAGGGARGDTCGDAEALGQMTGQLDADTFAARDDMTVSCGHAGTADVVYRVDLGRKSHISARLVADESHHVLALQKSCAARASELACGNVIDQIVAPGTYFLVVDGAAENALGKARFTWRIEDLSGAENACKAATPLAVGRDVPGSTLGMPDRFGSTCAGSTDTQGSGDRVYRFNVARRSEVTASLAASSFLGVLTIRKACADPNSEMGCANSYGPGSRVVVSRMLDPGNYYLIVDGRGAKAEGDFNVHLDVTPYNEPPPER
;
A
#
# COMPACT_ATOMS: atom_id res chain seq x y z
N MET A 1 -52.12 -16.61 61.13
CA MET A 1 -53.07 -15.84 60.30
C MET A 1 -52.77 -14.36 60.50
N PRO A 2 -52.65 -13.49 59.48
CA PRO A 2 -52.33 -13.67 58.04
C PRO A 2 -50.87 -13.21 57.75
N VAL A 3 -50.06 -13.69 56.80
CA VAL A 3 -50.14 -13.81 55.32
C VAL A 3 -50.35 -12.49 54.60
N TRP A 4 -49.26 -11.83 54.14
CA TRP A 4 -49.18 -11.09 52.87
C TRP A 4 -47.75 -11.17 52.34
N ALA A 5 -47.55 -11.89 51.24
CA ALA A 5 -46.31 -11.98 50.48
C ALA A 5 -46.30 -10.87 49.42
N VAL A 6 -45.21 -10.11 49.34
CA VAL A 6 -44.95 -9.17 48.23
C VAL A 6 -44.07 -9.91 47.23
N ALA A 7 -44.66 -10.30 46.10
CA ALA A 7 -43.96 -10.87 44.97
C ALA A 7 -43.37 -9.74 44.10
N VAL A 8 -42.06 -9.79 43.91
CA VAL A 8 -41.32 -8.98 42.94
C VAL A 8 -41.61 -9.53 41.55
N VAL A 9 -42.23 -8.73 40.68
CA VAL A 9 -42.40 -9.06 39.26
C VAL A 9 -41.13 -8.63 38.52
N MET A 10 -40.31 -9.61 38.13
CA MET A 10 -39.32 -9.42 37.07
C MET A 10 -40.07 -9.47 35.73
N ALA A 11 -40.17 -8.33 35.05
CA ALA A 11 -40.57 -8.26 33.66
C ALA A 11 -39.43 -8.78 32.78
N ALA A 12 -39.47 -10.06 32.42
CA ALA A 12 -38.69 -10.59 31.32
C ALA A 12 -39.38 -10.21 30.00
N CYS A 13 -38.86 -9.20 29.30
CA CYS A 13 -39.16 -9.00 27.88
C CYS A 13 -38.49 -10.13 27.10
N GLY A 14 -39.19 -11.25 26.95
CA GLY A 14 -38.85 -12.28 25.99
C GLY A 14 -39.15 -11.78 24.58
N SER A 15 -38.11 -11.49 23.81
CA SER A 15 -38.17 -11.38 22.35
C SER A 15 -38.71 -12.70 21.78
N ASN A 16 -39.96 -12.69 21.30
CA ASN A 16 -40.51 -13.82 20.55
C ASN A 16 -39.72 -13.96 19.25
N ARG A 17 -38.72 -14.86 19.26
CA ARG A 17 -38.15 -15.42 18.03
C ARG A 17 -39.29 -15.99 17.20
N SER A 18 -39.26 -15.70 15.90
CA SER A 18 -40.18 -16.14 14.85
C SER A 18 -40.19 -17.66 14.64
N VAL A 19 -40.56 -18.43 15.66
CA VAL A 19 -40.85 -19.85 15.53
C VAL A 19 -42.26 -19.94 14.96
N GLY A 20 -42.36 -20.08 13.64
CA GLY A 20 -43.64 -20.36 12.96
C GLY A 20 -43.98 -19.54 11.72
N ASP A 21 -43.08 -18.67 11.25
CA ASP A 21 -43.28 -17.97 9.96
C ASP A 21 -42.91 -18.89 8.77
N PRO A 22 -43.84 -19.16 7.82
CA PRO A 22 -43.57 -19.98 6.63
C PRO A 22 -42.45 -19.44 5.71
N SER A 23 -42.06 -18.17 5.82
CA SER A 23 -40.92 -17.60 5.08
C SER A 23 -39.59 -18.30 5.40
N SER A 24 -39.42 -18.81 6.61
CA SER A 24 -38.20 -19.53 7.01
C SER A 24 -38.01 -20.83 6.22
N LYS A 25 -39.10 -21.53 5.91
CA LYS A 25 -39.10 -22.74 5.07
C LYS A 25 -38.92 -22.39 3.58
N TYR A 26 -39.51 -21.27 3.16
CA TYR A 26 -39.51 -20.87 1.75
C TYR A 26 -38.11 -20.71 1.17
N PHE A 27 -37.15 -20.10 1.87
CA PHE A 27 -35.79 -19.92 1.35
C PHE A 27 -35.07 -21.25 1.09
N SER A 28 -35.23 -22.23 1.99
CA SER A 28 -34.66 -23.57 1.82
C SER A 28 -35.24 -24.27 0.59
N VAL A 29 -36.56 -24.16 0.38
CA VAL A 29 -37.26 -24.72 -0.79
C VAL A 29 -36.86 -23.98 -2.08
N HIS A 30 -36.80 -22.65 -2.04
CA HIS A 30 -36.41 -21.81 -3.18
C HIS A 30 -35.00 -22.13 -3.66
N ASN A 31 -34.03 -22.21 -2.74
CA ASN A 31 -32.66 -22.55 -3.07
C ASN A 31 -32.53 -23.98 -3.62
N ALA A 32 -33.26 -24.94 -3.06
CA ALA A 32 -33.27 -26.32 -3.55
C ALA A 32 -33.84 -26.41 -4.98
N LEU A 33 -34.95 -25.71 -5.26
CA LEU A 33 -35.58 -25.70 -6.58
C LEU A 33 -34.75 -24.94 -7.62
N GLN A 34 -34.12 -23.82 -7.25
CA GLN A 34 -33.18 -23.10 -8.13
C GLN A 34 -31.94 -23.94 -8.43
N SER A 35 -31.36 -24.61 -7.44
CA SER A 35 -30.22 -25.52 -7.66
C SER A 35 -30.58 -26.71 -8.56
N SER A 36 -31.87 -27.03 -8.65
CA SER A 36 -32.42 -28.07 -9.53
C SER A 36 -32.78 -27.55 -10.93
N GLY A 37 -32.47 -26.28 -11.23
CA GLY A 37 -32.71 -25.67 -12.54
C GLY A 37 -34.15 -25.18 -12.77
N LEU A 38 -34.91 -24.94 -11.70
CA LEU A 38 -36.24 -24.34 -11.78
C LEU A 38 -36.18 -22.85 -11.42
N THR A 39 -36.85 -22.03 -12.20
CA THR A 39 -36.95 -20.58 -12.00
C THR A 39 -38.31 -20.23 -11.43
N GLN A 40 -38.34 -19.43 -10.37
CA GLN A 40 -39.61 -18.99 -9.79
C GLN A 40 -40.42 -18.16 -10.78
N GLN A 41 -41.70 -18.47 -10.89
CA GLN A 41 -42.68 -17.76 -11.70
C GLN A 41 -43.58 -16.93 -10.81
N GLY A 42 -43.70 -15.65 -11.16
CA GLY A 42 -44.54 -14.71 -10.44
C GLY A 42 -44.13 -14.46 -8.99
N GLY A 43 -45.02 -13.82 -8.26
CA GLY A 43 -44.81 -13.45 -6.86
C GLY A 43 -45.04 -14.61 -5.90
N VAL A 44 -44.53 -14.42 -4.68
CA VAL A 44 -44.85 -15.26 -3.54
C VAL A 44 -46.15 -14.76 -2.92
N ASN A 45 -47.18 -15.58 -2.88
CA ASN A 45 -48.46 -15.20 -2.28
C ASN A 45 -48.49 -15.64 -0.82
N ARG A 46 -48.73 -14.69 0.09
CA ARG A 46 -48.99 -14.99 1.51
C ARG A 46 -50.46 -14.78 1.80
N ALA A 47 -51.08 -15.75 2.46
CA ALA A 47 -52.46 -15.66 2.90
C ALA A 47 -52.64 -16.40 4.23
N GLN A 48 -53.82 -16.26 4.83
CA GLN A 48 -54.20 -16.95 6.05
C GLN A 48 -55.58 -17.56 5.87
N LEU A 49 -55.74 -18.81 6.31
CA LEU A 49 -57.01 -19.53 6.26
C LEU A 49 -57.34 -20.10 7.63
N ALA A 50 -58.62 -20.08 7.99
CA ALA A 50 -59.16 -20.88 9.08
C ALA A 50 -59.51 -22.30 8.59
N THR A 51 -59.65 -23.25 9.51
CA THR A 51 -60.01 -24.64 9.20
C THR A 51 -61.27 -24.71 8.33
N GLY A 52 -61.21 -25.47 7.24
CA GLY A 52 -62.28 -25.65 6.26
C GLY A 52 -62.38 -24.55 5.21
N GLN A 53 -61.66 -23.44 5.33
CA GLN A 53 -61.64 -22.39 4.31
C GLN A 53 -60.72 -22.75 3.13
N SER A 54 -61.04 -22.21 1.96
CA SER A 54 -60.24 -22.36 0.74
C SER A 54 -60.04 -21.03 0.02
N MET A 55 -58.90 -20.88 -0.64
CA MET A 55 -58.56 -19.75 -1.50
C MET A 55 -58.28 -20.25 -2.92
N LYS A 56 -58.78 -19.51 -3.91
CA LYS A 56 -58.51 -19.72 -5.34
C LYS A 56 -57.51 -18.68 -5.82
N ILE A 57 -56.43 -19.13 -6.45
CA ILE A 57 -55.34 -18.29 -6.93
C ILE A 57 -55.23 -18.48 -8.45
N PRO A 58 -55.36 -17.42 -9.25
CA PRO A 58 -55.18 -17.53 -10.69
C PRO A 58 -53.71 -17.81 -11.03
N LEU A 59 -53.48 -18.71 -11.98
CA LEU A 59 -52.16 -19.08 -12.45
C LEU A 59 -52.12 -19.03 -13.98
N ASP A 60 -51.33 -18.13 -14.55
CA ASP A 60 -51.14 -18.06 -16.00
C ASP A 60 -50.09 -19.08 -16.44
N VAL A 61 -50.49 -20.00 -17.32
CA VAL A 61 -49.65 -21.12 -17.72
C VAL A 61 -49.22 -21.01 -19.19
N ALA A 62 -47.91 -20.95 -19.42
CA ALA A 62 -47.28 -20.70 -20.71
C ALA A 62 -46.64 -21.94 -21.37
N GLY A 63 -46.86 -23.15 -20.84
CA GLY A 63 -46.46 -24.42 -21.50
C GLY A 63 -45.23 -25.14 -20.93
N GLN A 64 -44.57 -24.59 -19.89
CA GLN A 64 -43.49 -25.26 -19.17
C GLN A 64 -44.03 -26.08 -17.99
N CYS A 65 -43.34 -27.16 -17.61
CA CYS A 65 -43.67 -27.88 -16.39
C CYS A 65 -43.48 -26.99 -15.16
N LEU A 66 -44.48 -27.01 -14.29
CA LEU A 66 -44.57 -26.20 -13.08
C LEU A 66 -44.42 -27.07 -11.83
N THR A 67 -43.77 -26.52 -10.82
CA THR A 67 -43.77 -27.00 -9.44
C THR A 67 -44.38 -25.90 -8.58
N ILE A 68 -45.49 -26.18 -7.93
CA ILE A 68 -46.22 -25.26 -7.06
C ILE A 68 -46.06 -25.79 -5.63
N VAL A 69 -45.63 -24.92 -4.71
CA VAL A 69 -45.41 -25.29 -3.31
C VAL A 69 -46.17 -24.31 -2.42
N ALA A 70 -47.02 -24.85 -1.55
CA ALA A 70 -47.65 -24.14 -0.44
C ALA A 70 -47.00 -24.59 0.88
N LEU A 71 -46.56 -23.64 1.69
CA LEU A 71 -45.84 -23.85 2.94
C LEU A 71 -46.64 -23.27 4.11
N GLY A 72 -47.02 -24.12 5.06
CA GLY A 72 -47.76 -23.74 6.26
C GLY A 72 -46.86 -23.25 7.38
N GLY A 73 -47.34 -22.24 8.12
CA GLY A 73 -46.77 -21.78 9.39
C GLY A 73 -46.99 -22.77 10.53
N ALA A 74 -46.55 -22.42 11.75
CA ALA A 74 -46.53 -23.35 12.89
C ALA A 74 -47.89 -23.96 13.27
N GLU A 75 -48.99 -23.22 13.11
CA GLU A 75 -50.35 -23.62 13.51
C GLU A 75 -51.15 -24.29 12.36
N VAL A 76 -50.51 -24.47 11.19
CA VAL A 76 -51.08 -25.16 10.04
C VAL A 76 -50.77 -26.65 10.18
N ALA A 77 -51.80 -27.50 10.23
CA ALA A 77 -51.61 -28.95 10.39
C ALA A 77 -51.76 -29.70 9.06
N GLU A 78 -52.72 -29.31 8.22
CA GLU A 78 -52.96 -29.94 6.91
C GLU A 78 -53.43 -28.93 5.85
N LEU A 79 -52.63 -28.77 4.78
CA LEU A 79 -53.01 -28.06 3.56
C LEU A 79 -53.32 -29.05 2.44
N GLU A 80 -54.42 -28.82 1.72
CA GLU A 80 -54.75 -29.51 0.47
C GLU A 80 -54.57 -28.53 -0.69
N MET A 81 -53.89 -28.94 -1.77
CA MET A 81 -53.72 -28.13 -2.98
C MET A 81 -54.20 -28.87 -4.22
N GLN A 82 -54.95 -28.19 -5.08
CA GLN A 82 -55.44 -28.70 -6.36
C GLN A 82 -55.27 -27.65 -7.46
N VAL A 83 -54.99 -28.10 -8.68
CA VAL A 83 -54.86 -27.26 -9.87
C VAL A 83 -55.92 -27.69 -10.88
N SER A 84 -56.70 -26.74 -11.36
CA SER A 84 -57.73 -26.95 -12.39
C SER A 84 -57.38 -26.23 -13.69
N ASP A 85 -57.72 -26.85 -14.82
CA ASP A 85 -57.58 -26.27 -16.15
C ASP A 85 -58.64 -25.18 -16.43
N PRO A 86 -58.54 -24.44 -17.56
CA PRO A 86 -59.51 -23.39 -17.89
C PRO A 86 -60.97 -23.86 -18.04
N ASP A 87 -61.21 -25.17 -18.24
CA ASP A 87 -62.54 -25.77 -18.31
C ASP A 87 -63.06 -26.21 -16.92
N GLY A 88 -62.28 -25.95 -15.86
CA GLY A 88 -62.60 -26.28 -14.47
C GLY A 88 -62.32 -27.74 -14.09
N LYS A 89 -61.62 -28.51 -14.93
CA LYS A 89 -61.24 -29.90 -14.63
C LYS A 89 -59.97 -29.91 -13.76
N VAL A 90 -59.99 -30.62 -12.63
CA VAL A 90 -58.79 -30.83 -11.80
C VAL A 90 -57.77 -31.64 -12.59
N VAL A 91 -56.60 -31.06 -12.84
CA VAL A 91 -55.51 -31.63 -13.63
C VAL A 91 -54.33 -32.09 -12.78
N ALA A 92 -54.18 -31.56 -11.57
CA ALA A 92 -53.19 -32.02 -10.61
C ALA A 92 -53.67 -31.75 -9.19
N LYS A 93 -53.27 -32.58 -8.23
CA LYS A 93 -53.55 -32.40 -6.81
C LYS A 93 -52.39 -32.91 -5.97
N ASP A 94 -52.28 -32.38 -4.77
CA ASP A 94 -51.43 -32.96 -3.75
C ASP A 94 -52.18 -34.12 -3.08
N ASP A 95 -51.50 -35.25 -2.97
CA ASP A 95 -52.01 -36.48 -2.33
C ASP A 95 -51.36 -36.72 -0.95
N THR A 96 -50.51 -35.79 -0.50
CA THR A 96 -49.86 -35.85 0.80
C THR A 96 -50.71 -35.20 1.88
N ARG A 97 -50.51 -35.64 3.14
CA ARG A 97 -51.07 -34.98 4.31
C ARG A 97 -49.95 -34.31 5.08
N GLY A 98 -50.14 -33.06 5.43
CA GLY A 98 -49.20 -32.32 6.24
C GLY A 98 -49.33 -30.80 6.09
N PRO A 99 -48.49 -30.06 6.82
CA PRO A 99 -48.59 -28.61 6.90
C PRO A 99 -48.21 -27.91 5.58
N ASP A 100 -47.57 -28.62 4.67
CA ASP A 100 -47.04 -28.13 3.40
C ASP A 100 -47.64 -28.99 2.27
N ALA A 101 -47.97 -28.37 1.15
CA ALA A 101 -48.57 -29.04 -0.01
C ALA A 101 -47.75 -28.76 -1.28
N THR A 102 -47.49 -29.78 -2.09
CA THR A 102 -46.69 -29.63 -3.33
C THR A 102 -47.38 -30.30 -4.51
N VAL A 103 -47.46 -29.59 -5.63
CA VAL A 103 -48.01 -30.10 -6.89
C VAL A 103 -47.00 -29.87 -8.01
N ARG A 104 -46.71 -30.94 -8.77
CA ARG A 104 -45.97 -30.82 -10.03
C ARG A 104 -46.92 -31.09 -11.19
N TYR A 105 -46.97 -30.17 -12.15
CA TYR A 105 -47.89 -30.23 -13.27
C TYR A 105 -47.21 -29.81 -14.58
N CYS A 106 -47.28 -30.66 -15.60
CA CYS A 106 -46.85 -30.31 -16.95
C CYS A 106 -48.11 -30.00 -17.80
N PRO A 107 -48.31 -28.74 -18.20
CA PRO A 107 -49.55 -28.31 -18.82
C PRO A 107 -49.76 -28.84 -20.23
N GLU A 108 -50.93 -29.41 -20.48
CA GLU A 108 -51.39 -29.83 -21.82
C GLU A 108 -52.13 -28.70 -22.55
N LYS A 109 -52.67 -27.74 -21.81
CA LYS A 109 -53.38 -26.56 -22.32
C LYS A 109 -52.69 -25.28 -21.83
N HIS A 110 -52.63 -24.27 -22.68
CA HIS A 110 -52.18 -22.93 -22.31
C HIS A 110 -53.35 -22.09 -21.80
N GLY A 111 -53.06 -21.10 -20.95
CA GLY A 111 -54.05 -20.15 -20.45
C GLY A 111 -54.20 -20.17 -18.93
N ARG A 112 -55.25 -19.49 -18.46
CA ARG A 112 -55.48 -19.22 -17.03
C ARG A 112 -56.01 -20.45 -16.31
N HIS A 113 -55.17 -21.05 -15.48
CA HIS A 113 -55.50 -22.13 -14.56
C HIS A 113 -55.89 -21.55 -13.20
N GLU A 114 -56.46 -22.39 -12.35
CA GLU A 114 -56.83 -22.04 -10.98
C GLU A 114 -56.20 -23.00 -9.98
N VAL A 115 -55.46 -22.45 -9.01
CA VAL A 115 -54.93 -23.20 -7.87
C VAL A 115 -55.86 -23.00 -6.69
N LEU A 116 -56.47 -24.09 -6.21
CA LEU A 116 -57.25 -24.11 -4.99
C LEU A 116 -56.36 -24.59 -3.84
N VAL A 117 -56.20 -23.77 -2.81
CA VAL A 117 -55.56 -24.16 -1.55
C VAL A 117 -56.62 -24.19 -0.46
N LYS A 118 -56.72 -25.28 0.29
CA LYS A 118 -57.69 -25.47 1.37
C LYS A 118 -57.00 -25.84 2.67
N MET A 119 -57.42 -25.22 3.76
CA MET A 119 -57.00 -25.59 5.12
C MET A 119 -57.84 -26.77 5.60
N ALA A 120 -57.31 -28.00 5.53
CA ALA A 120 -58.04 -29.19 5.96
C ALA A 120 -58.03 -29.34 7.49
N GLU A 121 -56.88 -29.08 8.13
CA GLU A 121 -56.71 -29.13 9.59
C GLU A 121 -55.75 -28.02 10.07
N GLY A 122 -56.02 -27.45 11.25
CA GLY A 122 -55.29 -26.30 11.78
C GLY A 122 -55.78 -24.96 11.21
N ALA A 123 -55.08 -23.88 11.54
CA ALA A 123 -55.39 -22.53 11.07
C ALA A 123 -54.15 -21.65 11.16
N GLY A 124 -53.90 -20.79 10.18
CA GLY A 124 -52.70 -19.98 10.22
C GLY A 124 -52.25 -19.45 8.87
N PRO A 125 -51.14 -18.69 8.86
CA PRO A 125 -50.56 -18.19 7.63
C PRO A 125 -49.96 -19.34 6.81
N PHE A 126 -50.09 -19.23 5.50
CA PHE A 126 -49.35 -20.05 4.55
C PHE A 126 -48.78 -19.17 3.43
N LEU A 127 -47.77 -19.70 2.75
CA LEU A 127 -47.08 -19.05 1.65
C LEU A 127 -47.12 -19.99 0.45
N ILE A 128 -47.51 -19.50 -0.72
CA ILE A 128 -47.51 -20.28 -1.96
C ILE A 128 -46.70 -19.59 -3.05
N ALA A 129 -45.87 -20.37 -3.74
CA ALA A 129 -45.07 -19.92 -4.86
C ALA A 129 -45.02 -21.01 -5.95
N THR A 130 -44.73 -20.57 -7.18
CA THR A 130 -44.67 -21.43 -8.36
C THR A 130 -43.28 -21.33 -8.97
N TRP A 131 -42.73 -22.43 -9.46
CA TRP A 131 -41.50 -22.49 -10.23
C TRP A 131 -41.77 -23.18 -11.56
N ALA A 132 -41.10 -22.75 -12.62
CA ALA A 132 -41.10 -23.40 -13.93
C ALA A 132 -39.68 -23.79 -14.31
N GLY A 133 -39.54 -24.90 -15.01
CA GLY A 133 -38.24 -25.41 -15.46
C GLY A 133 -37.92 -26.80 -14.92
N GLY A 134 -36.64 -27.16 -14.99
CA GLY A 134 -36.18 -28.55 -14.85
C GLY A 134 -36.21 -29.31 -16.19
N LEU A 135 -35.31 -30.28 -16.34
CA LEU A 135 -34.99 -31.00 -17.57
C LEU A 135 -36.23 -31.46 -18.38
N SER A 136 -36.56 -30.73 -19.44
CA SER A 136 -36.74 -31.33 -20.76
C SER A 136 -35.49 -31.01 -21.58
N PRO A 137 -34.95 -31.96 -22.36
CA PRO A 137 -33.70 -31.74 -23.07
C PRO A 137 -33.91 -30.72 -24.20
N LEU A 138 -32.92 -29.85 -24.36
CA LEU A 138 -32.64 -28.93 -25.49
C LEU A 138 -33.17 -27.50 -25.38
N GLY A 139 -32.22 -26.55 -25.51
CA GLY A 139 -32.46 -25.23 -26.13
C GLY A 139 -32.24 -24.04 -25.22
N ALA A 140 -31.10 -23.37 -25.38
CA ALA A 140 -30.79 -22.05 -24.81
C ALA A 140 -31.73 -20.96 -25.39
N ASP A 141 -32.15 -19.99 -24.57
CA ASP A 141 -31.81 -18.56 -24.77
C ASP A 141 -32.40 -17.60 -23.73
N ALA A 142 -31.61 -16.54 -23.50
CA ALA A 142 -31.94 -15.16 -23.16
C ALA A 142 -32.77 -14.82 -21.90
N GLY A 143 -32.14 -14.02 -21.04
CA GLY A 143 -32.74 -13.40 -19.86
C GLY A 143 -33.90 -12.48 -20.18
N THR A 144 -34.79 -12.36 -19.21
CA THR A 144 -35.90 -11.40 -19.18
C THR A 144 -35.78 -10.57 -17.91
N ALA A 145 -35.72 -9.25 -18.09
CA ALA A 145 -35.95 -8.29 -17.02
C ALA A 145 -37.40 -8.43 -16.55
N VAL A 146 -37.60 -8.67 -15.25
CA VAL A 146 -38.93 -8.66 -14.65
C VAL A 146 -39.18 -7.25 -14.13
N ALA A 147 -40.24 -6.59 -14.62
CA ALA A 147 -40.78 -5.42 -13.97
C ALA A 147 -41.30 -5.86 -12.59
N ALA A 148 -40.60 -5.48 -11.52
CA ALA A 148 -41.02 -5.79 -10.17
C ALA A 148 -42.36 -5.08 -9.90
N THR A 149 -43.43 -5.86 -9.73
CA THR A 149 -44.69 -5.37 -9.18
C THR A 149 -44.40 -4.88 -7.76
N GLN A 150 -44.36 -3.57 -7.56
CA GLN A 150 -43.96 -2.95 -6.31
C GLN A 150 -44.93 -3.31 -5.18
N MET A 151 -44.40 -3.90 -4.10
CA MET A 151 -45.06 -3.90 -2.80
C MET A 151 -44.23 -3.00 -1.89
N GLY A 152 -44.62 -1.73 -1.82
CA GLY A 152 -43.98 -0.67 -1.04
C GLY A 152 -44.16 0.70 -1.72
N ALA A 153 -44.34 1.77 -0.94
CA ALA A 153 -44.42 3.13 -1.45
C ALA A 153 -43.05 3.78 -1.67
N GLY A 154 -41.96 3.06 -1.37
CA GLY A 154 -40.61 3.58 -1.49
C GLY A 154 -40.22 4.53 -0.36
N THR A 155 -40.79 4.36 0.84
CA THR A 155 -40.47 5.18 2.03
C THR A 155 -39.97 4.30 3.16
N CYS A 156 -39.38 4.88 4.22
CA CYS A 156 -38.97 4.09 5.39
C CYS A 156 -40.13 3.34 6.08
N GLU A 157 -41.35 3.88 6.09
CA GLU A 157 -42.52 3.19 6.68
C GLU A 157 -43.10 2.10 5.77
N SER A 158 -42.87 2.21 4.46
CA SER A 158 -43.34 1.25 3.47
C SER A 158 -42.29 1.03 2.37
N PRO A 159 -41.13 0.44 2.71
CA PRO A 159 -40.01 0.32 1.78
C PRO A 159 -40.31 -0.72 0.70
N ILE A 160 -39.74 -0.53 -0.49
CA ILE A 160 -39.85 -1.51 -1.58
C ILE A 160 -38.90 -2.68 -1.28
N LEU A 161 -39.37 -3.92 -1.39
CA LEU A 161 -38.50 -5.07 -1.18
C LEU A 161 -37.45 -5.19 -2.31
N LEU A 162 -36.17 -5.16 -1.92
CA LEU A 162 -35.03 -5.42 -2.78
C LEU A 162 -34.47 -6.82 -2.48
N ILE A 163 -34.40 -7.63 -3.53
CA ILE A 163 -33.76 -8.94 -3.56
C ILE A 163 -32.39 -8.73 -4.20
N ALA A 164 -31.35 -8.89 -3.40
CA ALA A 164 -29.98 -8.71 -3.87
C ALA A 164 -29.67 -9.70 -5.02
N GLY A 165 -29.01 -9.20 -6.07
CA GLY A 165 -28.71 -9.96 -7.29
C GLY A 165 -29.67 -9.65 -8.44
N GLN A 166 -30.66 -8.79 -8.23
CA GLN A 166 -31.62 -8.36 -9.23
C GLN A 166 -31.33 -6.93 -9.73
N THR A 167 -31.97 -6.57 -10.83
CA THR A 167 -32.00 -5.21 -11.37
C THR A 167 -33.33 -4.56 -11.07
N TYR A 168 -33.29 -3.30 -10.66
CA TYR A 168 -34.45 -2.45 -10.43
C TYR A 168 -34.42 -1.24 -11.36
N VAL A 169 -35.59 -0.83 -11.84
CA VAL A 169 -35.79 0.43 -12.55
C VAL A 169 -36.82 1.22 -11.76
N GLY A 170 -36.52 2.49 -11.50
CA GLY A 170 -37.35 3.36 -10.68
C GLY A 170 -37.27 4.82 -11.13
N GLU A 171 -38.04 5.66 -10.45
CA GLU A 171 -38.11 7.11 -10.65
C GLU A 171 -38.31 7.75 -9.29
N THR A 172 -37.59 8.84 -8.99
CA THR A 172 -37.68 9.52 -7.69
C THR A 172 -38.77 10.60 -7.65
N ASP A 173 -39.40 10.94 -8.77
CA ASP A 173 -40.40 12.02 -8.90
C ASP A 173 -41.60 11.87 -7.94
N GLU A 174 -42.00 10.63 -7.62
CA GLU A 174 -43.09 10.34 -6.68
C GLU A 174 -42.61 10.07 -5.24
N GLY A 175 -41.30 10.19 -5.00
CA GLY A 175 -40.64 9.98 -3.71
C GLY A 175 -40.84 11.10 -2.69
N ARG A 176 -40.25 10.94 -1.51
CA ARG A 176 -40.25 11.96 -0.42
C ARG A 176 -38.84 12.44 -0.16
N ALA A 177 -38.70 13.65 0.41
CA ALA A 177 -37.40 14.23 0.78
C ALA A 177 -37.29 14.27 2.31
N LEU A 178 -37.10 13.10 2.93
CA LEU A 178 -37.06 12.95 4.39
C LEU A 178 -35.72 12.40 4.91
N GLU A 179 -34.96 11.74 4.06
CA GLU A 179 -33.67 11.14 4.40
C GLU A 179 -32.55 11.94 3.74
N GLU A 180 -31.40 12.03 4.41
CA GLU A 180 -30.21 12.72 3.88
C GLU A 180 -29.00 11.81 4.04
N ALA A 181 -28.17 11.75 3.01
CA ALA A 181 -26.92 11.02 2.97
C ALA A 181 -25.85 11.68 3.87
N GLY A 182 -24.90 10.88 4.37
CA GLY A 182 -23.70 11.38 5.05
C GLY A 182 -22.66 11.97 4.10
N CYS A 183 -22.57 11.46 2.86
CA CYS A 183 -21.51 11.80 1.91
C CYS A 183 -21.84 12.94 0.94
N ALA A 184 -23.09 13.39 0.88
CA ALA A 184 -23.53 14.46 -0.02
C ALA A 184 -24.78 15.17 0.52
N SER A 185 -25.07 16.36 -0.02
CA SER A 185 -26.31 17.08 0.30
C SER A 185 -27.47 16.52 -0.52
N SER A 186 -28.03 15.38 -0.11
CA SER A 186 -29.15 14.72 -0.79
C SER A 186 -30.49 15.13 -0.17
N ASN A 187 -30.92 16.37 -0.44
CA ASN A 187 -32.20 16.89 0.06
C ASN A 187 -33.33 16.74 -0.98
N SER A 188 -33.16 15.79 -1.90
CA SER A 188 -34.06 15.49 -3.01
C SER A 188 -35.11 14.46 -2.61
N ARG A 189 -36.02 14.15 -3.53
CA ARG A 189 -36.89 12.99 -3.36
C ARG A 189 -36.07 11.71 -3.47
N GLU A 190 -36.29 10.80 -2.54
CA GLU A 190 -35.68 9.48 -2.50
C GLU A 190 -36.65 8.37 -2.93
N ILE A 191 -36.09 7.20 -3.18
CA ILE A 191 -36.80 5.92 -3.08
C ILE A 191 -36.05 4.99 -2.11
N VAL A 192 -36.74 4.56 -1.05
CA VAL A 192 -36.25 3.58 -0.08
C VAL A 192 -36.60 2.13 -0.47
N TYR A 193 -35.55 1.32 -0.52
CA TYR A 193 -35.64 -0.13 -0.59
C TYR A 193 -35.29 -0.79 0.74
N ARG A 194 -35.94 -1.91 1.08
CA ARG A 194 -35.54 -2.80 2.17
C ARG A 194 -34.92 -4.07 1.60
N MET A 195 -33.77 -4.45 2.13
CA MET A 195 -33.04 -5.66 1.78
C MET A 195 -32.77 -6.47 3.05
N ASP A 196 -33.18 -7.75 3.07
CA ASP A 196 -32.79 -8.69 4.11
C ASP A 196 -31.59 -9.50 3.63
N VAL A 197 -30.48 -9.44 4.38
CA VAL A 197 -29.24 -10.18 4.13
C VAL A 197 -29.24 -11.41 5.04
N PRO A 198 -29.45 -12.63 4.50
CA PRO A 198 -29.63 -13.83 5.33
C PRO A 198 -28.31 -14.43 5.82
N ALA A 199 -27.22 -14.16 5.11
CA ALA A 199 -25.88 -14.65 5.39
C ALA A 199 -24.87 -13.61 4.90
N ARG A 200 -23.66 -13.63 5.47
CA ARG A 200 -22.59 -12.71 5.10
C ARG A 200 -22.27 -12.82 3.60
N GLN A 201 -22.42 -11.72 2.86
CA GLN A 201 -22.27 -11.71 1.40
C GLN A 201 -21.78 -10.36 0.86
N ARG A 202 -21.02 -10.39 -0.24
CA ARG A 202 -20.53 -9.17 -0.90
C ARG A 202 -21.58 -8.74 -1.91
N ILE A 203 -22.09 -7.52 -1.77
CA ILE A 203 -23.15 -6.98 -2.62
C ILE A 203 -22.60 -5.71 -3.26
N VAL A 204 -22.62 -5.70 -4.58
CA VAL A 204 -22.31 -4.52 -5.38
C VAL A 204 -23.63 -3.90 -5.82
N PHE A 205 -23.85 -2.65 -5.46
CA PHE A 205 -24.89 -1.79 -6.01
C PHE A 205 -24.27 -0.85 -7.03
N ASP A 206 -24.83 -0.82 -8.23
CA ASP A 206 -24.41 0.05 -9.32
C ASP A 206 -25.65 0.81 -9.81
N LEU A 207 -25.68 2.10 -9.48
CA LEU A 207 -26.74 3.03 -9.83
C LEU A 207 -26.37 3.74 -11.12
N ASP A 208 -27.30 3.76 -12.08
CA ASP A 208 -27.24 4.53 -13.31
C ASP A 208 -28.50 5.40 -13.41
N ALA A 209 -28.34 6.71 -13.23
CA ALA A 209 -29.41 7.68 -13.10
C ALA A 209 -29.41 8.72 -14.25
N GLN A 210 -30.55 9.34 -14.51
CA GLN A 210 -30.64 10.47 -15.45
C GLN A 210 -30.25 11.81 -14.81
N PHE A 211 -30.05 11.81 -13.50
CA PHE A 211 -29.76 12.92 -12.61
C PHE A 211 -28.47 12.64 -11.82
N ASP A 212 -27.96 13.65 -11.12
CA ASP A 212 -26.86 13.53 -10.18
C ASP A 212 -27.30 12.71 -8.95
N GLY A 213 -26.88 11.44 -8.89
CA GLY A 213 -27.44 10.43 -7.99
C GLY A 213 -26.59 10.23 -6.75
N VAL A 214 -27.23 10.04 -5.60
CA VAL A 214 -26.58 9.67 -4.34
C VAL A 214 -27.14 8.34 -3.88
N LEU A 215 -26.25 7.38 -3.60
CA LEU A 215 -26.61 6.05 -3.13
C LEU A 215 -26.06 5.83 -1.72
N TYR A 216 -26.92 5.41 -0.79
CA TYR A 216 -26.49 5.08 0.56
C TYR A 216 -27.26 3.90 1.15
N VAL A 217 -26.68 3.28 2.18
CA VAL A 217 -27.25 2.09 2.83
C VAL A 217 -27.23 2.28 4.34
N ARG A 218 -28.37 2.04 4.99
CA ARG A 218 -28.53 2.05 6.46
C ARG A 218 -28.83 0.66 7.00
N LYS A 219 -28.39 0.36 8.23
CA LYS A 219 -28.60 -0.95 8.87
C LYS A 219 -29.62 -0.88 10.01
N GLY A 220 -30.63 -1.76 9.96
CA GLY A 220 -31.58 -1.97 11.05
C GLY A 220 -32.67 -0.91 11.14
N ASP A 221 -32.32 0.36 11.28
CA ASP A 221 -33.27 1.49 11.28
C ASP A 221 -33.07 2.33 10.02
N CYS A 222 -34.18 2.61 9.32
CA CYS A 222 -34.16 3.38 8.08
C CYS A 222 -34.03 4.89 8.33
N THR A 223 -34.56 5.39 9.44
CA THR A 223 -34.66 6.82 9.77
C THR A 223 -33.51 7.34 10.62
N ASP A 224 -32.71 6.43 11.18
CA ASP A 224 -31.52 6.77 11.95
C ASP A 224 -30.35 7.10 11.00
N ARG A 225 -29.91 8.37 11.01
CA ARG A 225 -28.77 8.82 10.21
C ARG A 225 -27.46 8.13 10.65
N ASP A 226 -27.32 7.82 11.93
CA ASP A 226 -26.11 7.17 12.46
C ASP A 226 -26.03 5.68 12.08
N ALA A 227 -27.10 5.13 11.50
CA ALA A 227 -27.14 3.76 10.98
C ALA A 227 -26.58 3.61 9.56
N GLU A 228 -26.10 4.69 8.93
CA GLU A 228 -25.46 4.65 7.60
C GLU A 228 -24.17 3.82 7.64
N VAL A 229 -24.12 2.77 6.81
CA VAL A 229 -22.98 1.84 6.72
C VAL A 229 -22.20 1.98 5.42
N ALA A 230 -22.75 2.65 4.41
CA ALA A 230 -22.10 2.90 3.13
C ALA A 230 -22.78 4.08 2.42
N CYS A 231 -22.01 4.91 1.75
CA CYS A 231 -22.50 6.05 0.98
C CYS A 231 -21.57 6.34 -0.19
N ASN A 232 -22.14 6.68 -1.34
CA ASN A 232 -21.40 7.15 -2.50
C ASN A 232 -22.26 8.15 -3.30
N ASP A 233 -21.67 9.31 -3.57
CA ASP A 233 -22.20 10.35 -4.47
C ASP A 233 -21.85 9.95 -5.91
N ASP A 234 -20.56 10.02 -6.26
CA ASP A 234 -20.09 9.78 -7.62
C ASP A 234 -19.24 8.51 -7.80
N ALA A 235 -19.43 7.83 -8.94
CA ALA A 235 -18.65 6.69 -9.43
C ALA A 235 -18.17 6.91 -10.88
N GLY A 236 -17.21 7.82 -11.03
CA GLY A 236 -16.54 8.17 -12.28
C GLY A 236 -17.28 9.20 -13.14
N ASN A 237 -18.59 9.39 -12.92
CA ASN A 237 -19.37 10.53 -13.40
C ASN A 237 -20.58 10.76 -12.48
N PRO A 238 -21.19 11.96 -12.47
CA PRO A 238 -22.25 12.31 -11.50
C PRO A 238 -23.55 11.51 -11.61
N ARG A 239 -23.78 10.86 -12.76
CA ARG A 239 -24.99 10.05 -12.98
C ARG A 239 -24.88 8.63 -12.47
N ARG A 240 -23.77 8.29 -11.83
CA ARG A 240 -23.55 6.96 -11.31
C ARG A 240 -23.03 7.01 -9.90
N SER A 241 -23.56 6.12 -9.08
CA SER A 241 -23.07 5.85 -7.74
C SER A 241 -22.84 4.36 -7.61
N ARG A 242 -21.81 3.96 -6.87
CA ARG A 242 -21.45 2.56 -6.72
C ARG A 242 -21.05 2.26 -5.28
N ILE A 243 -21.79 1.34 -4.66
CA ILE A 243 -21.46 0.77 -3.36
C ILE A 243 -20.98 -0.66 -3.58
N ASP A 244 -19.83 -1.02 -3.04
CA ASP A 244 -19.22 -2.33 -3.17
C ASP A 244 -18.77 -2.81 -1.81
N GLU A 245 -19.69 -3.46 -1.09
CA GLU A 245 -19.54 -3.72 0.33
C GLU A 245 -19.84 -5.15 0.72
N VAL A 246 -19.34 -5.55 1.89
CA VAL A 246 -19.67 -6.83 2.50
C VAL A 246 -20.67 -6.64 3.62
N PHE A 247 -21.87 -7.17 3.42
CA PHE A 247 -22.98 -7.06 4.35
C PHE A 247 -23.04 -8.30 5.25
N GLU A 248 -23.12 -8.06 6.55
CA GLU A 248 -23.36 -9.11 7.55
C GLU A 248 -24.85 -9.51 7.58
N PRO A 249 -25.24 -10.63 8.20
CA PRO A 249 -26.65 -10.98 8.32
C PRO A 249 -27.44 -9.88 9.05
N GLY A 250 -28.56 -9.45 8.46
CA GLY A 250 -29.38 -8.38 9.00
C GLY A 250 -30.28 -7.71 7.97
N THR A 251 -31.10 -6.78 8.44
CA THR A 251 -31.96 -5.95 7.60
C THR A 251 -31.26 -4.63 7.29
N TYR A 252 -31.28 -4.25 6.02
CA TYR A 252 -30.69 -3.02 5.50
C TYR A 252 -31.71 -2.24 4.68
N PHE A 253 -31.50 -0.94 4.59
CA PHE A 253 -32.27 -0.03 3.76
C PHE A 253 -31.33 0.58 2.73
N VAL A 254 -31.64 0.42 1.45
CA VAL A 254 -30.87 1.00 0.34
C VAL A 254 -31.67 2.18 -0.18
N ILE A 255 -31.08 3.37 -0.15
CA ILE A 255 -31.76 4.61 -0.50
C ILE A 255 -31.10 5.18 -1.76
N VAL A 256 -31.93 5.40 -2.77
CA VAL A 256 -31.56 6.09 -4.01
C VAL A 256 -32.12 7.50 -3.93
N ASP A 257 -31.23 8.48 -3.98
CA ASP A 257 -31.56 9.89 -3.76
C ASP A 257 -30.85 10.74 -4.83
N GLY A 258 -31.19 12.02 -4.92
CA GLY A 258 -30.56 12.97 -5.83
C GLY A 258 -29.75 14.04 -5.10
N LEU A 259 -28.75 14.58 -5.77
CA LEU A 259 -27.98 15.70 -5.23
C LEU A 259 -28.85 16.97 -5.23
N ARG A 260 -28.93 17.62 -4.07
CA ARG A 260 -29.72 18.84 -3.81
C ARG A 260 -31.22 18.69 -4.08
N ASN A 261 -31.65 18.97 -5.31
CA ASN A 261 -33.04 18.96 -5.76
C ASN A 261 -33.21 18.19 -7.08
N GLU A 262 -32.20 17.43 -7.50
CA GLU A 262 -32.30 16.61 -8.71
C GLU A 262 -33.12 15.35 -8.46
N GLU A 263 -33.92 14.96 -9.46
CA GLU A 263 -34.81 13.81 -9.44
C GLU A 263 -34.93 13.24 -10.85
N GLY A 264 -35.42 12.00 -10.96
CA GLY A 264 -35.73 11.39 -12.25
C GLY A 264 -35.56 9.88 -12.24
N ARG A 265 -35.40 9.32 -13.44
CA ARG A 265 -35.33 7.88 -13.66
C ARG A 265 -33.95 7.32 -13.36
N PHE A 266 -33.95 6.11 -12.82
CA PHE A 266 -32.72 5.36 -12.55
C PHE A 266 -32.88 3.87 -12.80
N ARG A 267 -31.73 3.21 -12.94
CA ARG A 267 -31.57 1.77 -12.92
C ARG A 267 -30.59 1.41 -11.81
N LEU A 268 -31.02 0.60 -10.85
CA LEU A 268 -30.19 0.06 -9.78
C LEU A 268 -29.90 -1.42 -10.04
N ASN A 269 -28.65 -1.73 -10.36
CA ASN A 269 -28.19 -3.10 -10.48
C ASN A 269 -27.62 -3.57 -9.15
N SER A 270 -28.02 -4.75 -8.70
CA SER A 270 -27.35 -5.42 -7.59
C SER A 270 -26.71 -6.72 -8.06
N THR A 271 -25.43 -6.91 -7.75
CA THR A 271 -24.71 -8.18 -7.99
C THR A 271 -24.36 -8.79 -6.64
N VAL A 272 -24.77 -10.03 -6.41
CA VAL A 272 -24.39 -10.78 -5.22
C VAL A 272 -23.30 -11.76 -5.61
N THR A 273 -22.22 -11.72 -4.85
CA THR A 273 -21.23 -12.79 -4.85
C THR A 273 -21.16 -13.35 -3.43
N ALA A 274 -20.89 -14.65 -3.30
CA ALA A 274 -20.51 -15.19 -2.00
C ALA A 274 -19.40 -14.30 -1.47
N ALA A 275 -19.61 -13.67 -0.30
CA ALA A 275 -18.51 -12.94 0.29
C ALA A 275 -17.38 -13.97 0.44
N PRO A 276 -16.14 -13.61 0.07
CA PRO A 276 -14.99 -14.35 0.57
C PRO A 276 -15.23 -14.57 2.07
N ARG A 277 -15.18 -15.82 2.54
CA ARG A 277 -15.36 -16.16 3.96
C ARG A 277 -14.70 -15.07 4.78
N ALA A 278 -15.46 -14.39 5.65
CA ALA A 278 -14.98 -13.37 6.58
C ALA A 278 -13.53 -12.91 6.33
N TYR A 279 -13.29 -12.13 5.26
CA TYR A 279 -11.96 -11.51 5.11
C TYR A 279 -11.74 -10.41 6.18
N ASN A 280 -12.79 -10.11 6.96
CA ASN A 280 -12.75 -9.31 8.17
C ASN A 280 -12.58 -10.17 9.42
N ASP A 281 -11.64 -11.12 9.42
CA ASP A 281 -11.24 -11.73 10.68
C ASP A 281 -9.83 -12.34 10.71
N LYS A 282 -8.88 -11.67 10.04
CA LYS A 282 -7.47 -11.95 10.36
C LYS A 282 -7.10 -11.52 11.78
N CYS A 283 -7.99 -10.91 12.57
CA CYS A 283 -7.79 -10.75 14.00
C CYS A 283 -8.28 -11.94 14.82
N SER A 284 -9.40 -12.60 14.47
CA SER A 284 -9.84 -13.81 15.19
C SER A 284 -9.06 -15.07 14.82
N ALA A 285 -8.56 -15.18 13.58
CA ALA A 285 -7.67 -16.28 13.19
C ALA A 285 -6.59 -15.83 12.18
N PRO A 286 -5.65 -14.97 12.58
CA PRO A 286 -4.54 -14.57 11.73
C PRO A 286 -3.68 -15.78 11.33
N PRO A 287 -3.25 -15.89 10.06
CA PRO A 287 -2.19 -16.83 9.72
C PRO A 287 -0.92 -16.51 10.50
N LEU A 288 -0.19 -17.55 10.93
CA LEU A 288 1.09 -17.37 11.59
C LEU A 288 2.16 -16.94 10.58
N LEU A 289 2.89 -15.88 10.93
CA LEU A 289 4.13 -15.50 10.29
C LEU A 289 5.26 -16.06 11.16
N ALA A 290 5.91 -17.13 10.69
CA ALA A 290 7.00 -17.74 11.45
C ALA A 290 8.25 -16.85 11.39
N ALA A 291 9.05 -16.88 12.46
CA ALA A 291 10.37 -16.25 12.46
C ALA A 291 11.24 -16.81 11.32
N SER A 292 12.00 -15.92 10.67
CA SER A 292 12.87 -16.22 9.51
C SER A 292 12.13 -16.84 8.32
N SER A 293 10.85 -16.48 8.12
CA SER A 293 10.04 -16.96 7.00
C SER A 293 9.58 -15.82 6.09
N GLN A 294 9.31 -16.18 4.84
CA GLN A 294 8.70 -15.30 3.86
C GLN A 294 7.36 -15.89 3.41
N VAL A 295 6.35 -15.03 3.36
CA VAL A 295 5.01 -15.34 2.88
C VAL A 295 4.65 -14.43 1.72
N SER A 296 3.70 -14.86 0.91
CA SER A 296 3.12 -14.05 -0.17
C SER A 296 1.69 -13.66 0.19
N GLY A 297 1.27 -12.47 -0.25
CA GLY A 297 -0.08 -11.96 -0.09
C GLY A 297 -0.60 -11.30 -1.36
N ASP A 298 -1.90 -11.04 -1.38
CA ASP A 298 -2.58 -10.28 -2.43
C ASP A 298 -3.64 -9.40 -1.77
N LEU A 299 -3.50 -8.07 -1.91
CA LEU A 299 -4.44 -7.09 -1.35
C LEU A 299 -5.66 -6.87 -2.27
N ALA A 300 -5.69 -7.49 -3.46
CA ALA A 300 -6.77 -7.29 -4.42
C ALA A 300 -8.13 -7.76 -3.86
N GLY A 301 -9.11 -6.86 -3.84
CA GLY A 301 -10.44 -7.13 -3.28
C GLY A 301 -10.50 -7.20 -1.76
N GLY A 302 -9.44 -6.78 -1.07
CA GLY A 302 -9.46 -6.54 0.38
C GLY A 302 -10.26 -5.30 0.76
N SER A 303 -10.48 -5.12 2.06
CA SER A 303 -11.10 -3.92 2.66
C SER A 303 -10.04 -3.04 3.31
N ASP A 304 -10.31 -1.75 3.44
CA ASP A 304 -9.55 -0.76 4.21
C ASP A 304 -10.18 -0.60 5.61
N ARG A 305 -9.73 -1.40 6.60
CA ARG A 305 -10.31 -1.42 7.97
C ARG A 305 -9.32 -1.15 9.08
N PHE A 306 -8.03 -1.34 8.83
CA PHE A 306 -7.00 -1.07 9.81
C PHE A 306 -6.00 -0.08 9.20
N HIS A 307 -5.71 0.99 9.92
CA HIS A 307 -4.84 2.07 9.46
C HIS A 307 -3.53 2.11 10.23
N ALA A 308 -2.47 2.52 9.58
CA ALA A 308 -1.19 2.80 10.24
C ALA A 308 -1.10 4.27 10.67
N THR A 309 -0.23 4.63 11.61
CA THR A 309 0.04 6.06 11.88
C THR A 309 0.94 6.73 10.82
N CYS A 310 1.56 5.97 9.92
CA CYS A 310 2.43 6.44 8.84
C CYS A 310 1.89 6.05 7.45
N GLY A 311 2.63 6.36 6.38
CA GLY A 311 2.22 6.01 5.02
C GLY A 311 0.88 6.64 4.60
N ARG A 312 0.60 7.87 5.05
CA ARG A 312 -0.67 8.59 4.83
C ARG A 312 -1.90 7.87 5.40
N ASN A 313 -1.74 7.30 6.59
CA ASN A 313 -2.73 6.48 7.29
C ASN A 313 -3.01 5.13 6.63
N ALA A 314 -2.18 4.69 5.69
CA ALA A 314 -2.31 3.39 5.01
C ALA A 314 -3.75 3.07 4.59
N LYS A 315 -4.41 4.00 3.87
CA LYS A 315 -5.83 3.89 3.51
C LYS A 315 -6.15 2.87 2.40
N GLY A 316 -5.25 1.92 2.20
CA GLY A 316 -5.39 0.88 1.21
C GLY A 316 -6.00 -0.37 1.83
N PRO A 317 -6.23 -1.43 1.06
CA PRO A 317 -6.60 -2.70 1.64
C PRO A 317 -5.44 -3.33 2.42
N GLU A 318 -5.71 -3.86 3.60
CA GLU A 318 -4.67 -4.45 4.45
C GLU A 318 -4.74 -5.98 4.61
N MET A 319 -3.65 -6.54 5.14
CA MET A 319 -3.59 -7.95 5.51
C MET A 319 -2.74 -8.16 6.77
N ALA A 320 -3.30 -8.85 7.77
CA ALA A 320 -2.62 -9.13 9.05
C ALA A 320 -2.10 -10.57 9.18
N TRP A 321 -1.04 -10.74 9.97
CA TRP A 321 -0.49 -12.01 10.44
C TRP A 321 -0.23 -11.98 11.93
N ARG A 322 -0.31 -13.13 12.59
CA ARG A 322 0.14 -13.30 13.97
C ARG A 322 1.61 -13.64 13.97
N PHE A 323 2.36 -12.95 14.81
CA PHE A 323 3.78 -13.17 15.03
C PHE A 323 4.01 -13.40 16.53
N ASP A 324 4.38 -14.62 16.89
CA ASP A 324 4.67 -15.00 18.27
C ASP A 324 6.18 -14.97 18.51
N LEU A 325 6.61 -14.10 19.43
CA LEU A 325 8.02 -13.91 19.77
C LEU A 325 8.32 -14.50 21.17
N PRO A 326 9.16 -15.54 21.29
CA PRO A 326 9.36 -16.24 22.56
C PRO A 326 10.24 -15.50 23.57
N SER A 327 11.08 -14.56 23.11
CA SER A 327 12.01 -13.80 23.92
C SER A 327 12.23 -12.42 23.31
N ARG A 328 12.58 -11.41 24.12
CA ARG A 328 12.95 -10.09 23.61
C ARG A 328 14.04 -10.20 22.55
N SER A 329 13.79 -9.68 21.35
CA SER A 329 14.63 -9.92 20.16
C SER A 329 14.55 -8.76 19.17
N ARG A 330 15.56 -8.63 18.30
CA ARG A 330 15.48 -7.79 17.10
C ARG A 330 14.55 -8.46 16.11
N VAL A 331 13.67 -7.68 15.51
CA VAL A 331 12.77 -8.13 14.45
C VAL A 331 12.89 -7.20 13.25
N ARG A 332 12.81 -7.78 12.05
CA ARG A 332 12.71 -7.04 10.80
C ARG A 332 11.54 -7.58 9.99
N PHE A 333 10.60 -6.72 9.68
CA PHE A 333 9.49 -7.01 8.77
C PHE A 333 9.72 -6.28 7.45
N SER A 334 9.82 -7.02 6.35
CA SER A 334 10.07 -6.47 5.02
C SER A 334 8.94 -6.84 4.08
N ALA A 335 8.17 -5.86 3.64
CA ALA A 335 7.19 -6.01 2.58
C ALA A 335 7.74 -5.51 1.24
N LYS A 336 7.46 -6.25 0.16
CA LYS A 336 7.83 -5.87 -1.20
C LYS A 336 6.67 -6.03 -2.17
N ALA A 337 6.33 -4.96 -2.87
CA ALA A 337 5.27 -4.90 -3.86
C ALA A 337 5.75 -4.22 -5.14
N LYS A 338 5.17 -4.60 -6.28
CA LYS A 338 5.45 -3.95 -7.58
C LYS A 338 4.36 -2.98 -8.02
N SER A 339 3.12 -3.19 -7.55
CA SER A 339 1.93 -2.50 -8.04
C SER A 339 1.40 -1.41 -7.11
N PHE A 340 1.95 -1.28 -5.90
CA PHE A 340 1.56 -0.29 -4.91
C PHE A 340 2.75 0.03 -3.98
N MET A 341 2.63 1.11 -3.21
CA MET A 341 3.59 1.45 -2.15
C MET A 341 3.18 0.75 -0.85
N PRO A 342 3.95 -0.24 -0.37
CA PRO A 342 3.57 -0.97 0.83
C PRO A 342 3.77 -0.13 2.09
N VAL A 343 2.96 -0.39 3.12
CA VAL A 343 3.17 0.05 4.50
C VAL A 343 3.20 -1.20 5.38
N VAL A 344 4.13 -1.24 6.33
CA VAL A 344 4.22 -2.32 7.32
C VAL A 344 4.07 -1.72 8.70
N TYR A 345 3.23 -2.33 9.53
CA TYR A 345 3.04 -1.90 10.91
C TYR A 345 2.79 -3.08 11.84
N VAL A 346 3.10 -2.88 13.12
CA VAL A 346 3.00 -3.90 14.16
C VAL A 346 2.10 -3.39 15.27
N ARG A 347 1.12 -4.20 15.66
CA ARG A 347 0.23 -3.93 16.80
C ARG A 347 0.37 -4.98 17.90
N GLY A 348 0.26 -4.54 19.15
CA GLY A 348 0.19 -5.42 20.33
C GLY A 348 -1.19 -6.07 20.51
N ASN A 349 -2.23 -5.51 19.88
CA ASN A 349 -3.57 -6.08 19.79
C ASN A 349 -4.13 -5.79 18.39
N CYS A 350 -4.55 -6.83 17.68
CA CYS A 350 -4.96 -6.72 16.27
C CYS A 350 -6.01 -5.63 16.01
N SER A 351 -7.05 -5.57 16.84
CA SER A 351 -8.22 -4.71 16.61
C SER A 351 -8.11 -3.35 17.28
N GLU A 352 -7.09 -3.12 18.11
CA GLU A 352 -6.93 -1.89 18.86
C GLU A 352 -5.87 -1.01 18.19
N GLU A 353 -6.30 0.09 17.58
CA GLU A 353 -5.43 1.03 16.88
C GLU A 353 -4.38 1.66 17.80
N SER A 354 -4.76 1.99 19.05
CA SER A 354 -3.85 2.52 20.09
C SER A 354 -2.75 1.55 20.51
N SER A 355 -2.83 0.28 20.09
CA SER A 355 -1.79 -0.72 20.37
C SER A 355 -0.71 -0.80 19.28
N GLU A 356 -0.73 0.09 18.29
CA GLU A 356 0.36 0.21 17.33
C GLU A 356 1.68 0.49 18.05
N VAL A 357 2.65 -0.38 17.81
CA VAL A 357 3.98 -0.32 18.40
C VAL A 357 4.89 0.53 17.50
N ILE A 358 4.82 0.29 16.19
CA ILE A 358 5.67 0.91 15.19
C ILE A 358 5.08 0.68 13.80
N CYS A 359 5.33 1.61 12.89
CA CYS A 359 5.02 1.49 11.48
C CYS A 359 6.13 2.08 10.61
N ASN A 360 6.20 1.65 9.34
CA ASN A 360 7.06 2.24 8.33
C ASN A 360 6.57 1.95 6.89
N GLU A 361 6.76 2.88 5.97
CA GLU A 361 6.37 2.81 4.56
C GLU A 361 7.54 2.82 3.57
N SER A 362 8.79 2.87 4.06
CA SER A 362 9.99 3.06 3.24
C SER A 362 10.98 1.90 3.34
N GLY A 363 11.85 1.76 2.34
CA GLY A 363 12.92 0.76 2.31
C GLY A 363 14.05 1.17 1.37
N MET A 364 14.95 0.24 1.04
CA MET A 364 16.14 0.49 0.22
C MET A 364 15.86 0.74 -1.27
N GLY A 365 14.62 0.51 -1.71
CA GLY A 365 14.19 0.70 -3.08
C GLY A 365 12.69 1.01 -3.18
N PRO A 366 12.23 1.41 -4.39
CA PRO A 366 10.81 1.66 -4.61
C PRO A 366 10.00 0.38 -4.43
N GLY A 367 8.82 0.51 -3.79
CA GLY A 367 7.93 -0.62 -3.53
C GLY A 367 8.41 -1.54 -2.40
N GLU A 368 9.29 -1.07 -1.53
CA GLU A 368 9.74 -1.78 -0.33
C GLU A 368 9.38 -0.97 0.92
N ALA A 369 8.90 -1.67 1.95
CA ALA A 369 8.70 -1.14 3.30
C ALA A 369 9.39 -2.08 4.28
N VAL A 370 10.37 -1.56 5.03
CA VAL A 370 11.22 -2.36 5.93
C VAL A 370 11.19 -1.76 7.32
N LEU A 371 10.63 -2.50 8.27
CA LEU A 371 10.51 -2.08 9.66
C LEU A 371 11.44 -2.94 10.51
N SER A 372 12.44 -2.32 11.12
CA SER A 372 13.38 -2.98 12.04
C SER A 372 13.25 -2.38 13.44
N THR A 373 13.13 -3.22 14.47
CA THR A 373 13.05 -2.77 15.88
C THR A 373 13.40 -3.89 16.85
N VAL A 374 13.40 -3.60 18.15
CA VAL A 374 13.46 -4.60 19.23
C VAL A 374 12.06 -4.73 19.84
N LEU A 375 11.54 -5.96 19.87
CA LEU A 375 10.27 -6.27 20.52
C LEU A 375 10.50 -7.17 21.74
N ASP A 376 9.69 -6.99 22.79
CA ASP A 376 9.61 -7.89 23.93
C ASP A 376 8.98 -9.24 23.55
N ALA A 377 9.16 -10.24 24.42
CA ALA A 377 8.46 -11.51 24.27
C ALA A 377 6.94 -11.32 24.31
N GLY A 378 6.21 -11.87 23.35
CA GLY A 378 4.78 -11.65 23.25
C GLY A 378 4.20 -12.07 21.91
N ALA A 379 2.89 -11.84 21.77
CA ALA A 379 2.17 -12.03 20.52
C ALA A 379 1.88 -10.67 19.89
N PHE A 380 2.21 -10.53 18.61
CA PHE A 380 2.03 -9.32 17.83
C PHE A 380 1.23 -9.60 16.56
N TRP A 381 0.67 -8.55 15.99
CA TRP A 381 0.01 -8.58 14.71
C TRP A 381 0.76 -7.68 13.73
N VAL A 382 1.27 -8.30 12.66
CA VAL A 382 2.04 -7.63 11.61
C VAL A 382 1.12 -7.42 10.43
N PHE A 383 1.00 -6.18 10.00
CA PHE A 383 0.16 -5.79 8.88
C PHE A 383 1.03 -5.43 7.69
N ALA A 384 0.58 -5.83 6.51
CA ALA A 384 1.04 -5.29 5.24
C ALA A 384 -0.15 -4.63 4.56
N ASP A 385 0.07 -3.41 4.11
CA ASP A 385 -0.98 -2.48 3.71
C ASP A 385 -0.52 -1.65 2.51
N SER A 386 -1.42 -0.91 1.87
CA SER A 386 -1.12 0.01 0.80
C SER A 386 -1.25 1.46 1.27
N ALA A 387 -0.24 2.28 0.99
CA ALA A 387 -0.24 3.70 1.34
C ALA A 387 -1.29 4.53 0.57
N THR A 388 -1.94 3.95 -0.46
CA THR A 388 -2.85 4.67 -1.36
C THR A 388 -4.19 3.98 -1.45
N GLU A 389 -5.26 4.78 -1.31
CA GLU A 389 -6.65 4.35 -1.45
C GLU A 389 -6.86 3.53 -2.73
N GLN A 390 -7.54 2.39 -2.62
CA GLN A 390 -7.90 1.49 -3.73
C GLN A 390 -6.73 0.89 -4.53
N GLN A 391 -5.47 1.18 -4.20
CA GLN A 391 -4.33 0.49 -4.79
C GLN A 391 -4.07 -0.82 -4.06
N ALA A 392 -3.95 -1.88 -4.84
CA ALA A 392 -3.77 -3.22 -4.33
C ALA A 392 -2.96 -4.09 -5.30
N GLY A 393 -2.51 -5.23 -4.80
CA GLY A 393 -1.96 -6.29 -5.63
C GLY A 393 -1.10 -7.24 -4.81
N ARG A 394 -0.28 -8.00 -5.52
CA ARG A 394 0.57 -9.02 -4.90
C ARG A 394 1.81 -8.41 -4.26
N PHE A 395 2.18 -8.99 -3.13
CA PHE A 395 3.37 -8.62 -2.37
C PHE A 395 3.97 -9.84 -1.68
N THR A 396 5.20 -9.69 -1.20
CA THR A 396 5.81 -10.60 -0.23
C THR A 396 5.98 -9.89 1.11
N LEU A 397 5.86 -10.63 2.21
CA LEU A 397 6.17 -10.17 3.56
C LEU A 397 7.16 -11.17 4.18
N GLN A 398 8.27 -10.67 4.70
CA GLN A 398 9.28 -11.46 5.37
C GLN A 398 9.43 -11.00 6.82
N ALA A 399 9.58 -11.95 7.74
CA ALA A 399 9.94 -11.68 9.13
C ALA A 399 11.30 -12.30 9.45
N ASP A 400 12.29 -11.48 9.76
CA ASP A 400 13.59 -11.93 10.27
C ASP A 400 13.68 -11.64 11.78
N VAL A 401 14.35 -12.53 12.51
CA VAL A 401 14.55 -12.40 13.96
C VAL A 401 16.03 -12.63 14.27
N ALA A 402 16.58 -11.79 15.13
CA ALA A 402 17.94 -11.96 15.67
C ALA A 402 17.95 -11.71 17.18
N PRO A 403 18.89 -12.30 17.94
CA PRO A 403 19.09 -11.96 19.35
C PRO A 403 19.26 -10.45 19.54
N GLU A 404 18.82 -9.90 20.69
CA GLU A 404 18.95 -8.47 20.99
C GLU A 404 20.41 -7.97 20.91
N ALA A 405 21.35 -8.81 21.35
CA ALA A 405 22.78 -8.53 21.30
C ALA A 405 23.43 -8.82 19.92
N GLY A 406 22.68 -9.29 18.93
CA GLY A 406 23.22 -9.77 17.65
C GLY A 406 23.64 -11.25 17.69
N GLY A 407 23.37 -11.97 16.61
CA GLY A 407 23.81 -13.37 16.40
C GLY A 407 25.18 -13.47 15.73
N GLY A 408 25.66 -12.35 15.21
CA GLY A 408 26.80 -12.22 14.33
C GLY A 408 26.38 -12.18 12.87
N ALA A 409 26.97 -11.25 12.13
CA ALA A 409 26.81 -11.11 10.68
C ALA A 409 28.12 -11.47 9.96
N ARG A 410 28.14 -11.30 8.64
CA ARG A 410 29.39 -11.33 7.88
C ARG A 410 30.05 -9.97 7.99
N GLY A 411 31.33 -9.94 8.35
CA GLY A 411 32.04 -8.70 8.64
C GLY A 411 31.63 -8.14 10.00
N ASP A 412 31.25 -8.99 10.95
CA ASP A 412 30.86 -8.58 12.32
C ASP A 412 32.08 -8.18 13.15
N THR A 413 33.19 -8.88 12.96
CA THR A 413 34.41 -8.73 13.72
C THR A 413 35.58 -8.34 12.82
N CYS A 414 36.68 -7.91 13.44
CA CYS A 414 37.93 -7.68 12.74
C CYS A 414 38.48 -8.92 12.02
N GLY A 415 38.17 -10.13 12.52
CA GLY A 415 38.70 -11.39 11.98
C GLY A 415 38.00 -11.83 10.69
N ASP A 416 36.74 -11.45 10.51
CA ASP A 416 35.90 -11.76 9.35
C ASP A 416 35.56 -10.52 8.51
N ALA A 417 36.20 -9.38 8.79
CA ALA A 417 36.06 -8.14 8.04
C ALA A 417 36.18 -8.36 6.52
N GLU A 418 35.14 -7.95 5.80
CA GLU A 418 35.01 -8.24 4.38
C GLU A 418 35.91 -7.32 3.53
N ALA A 419 36.74 -7.90 2.67
CA ALA A 419 37.64 -7.11 1.84
C ALA A 419 36.90 -6.37 0.71
N LEU A 420 37.03 -5.04 0.65
CA LEU A 420 36.62 -4.24 -0.51
C LEU A 420 37.66 -4.44 -1.63
N GLY A 421 37.57 -5.55 -2.35
CA GLY A 421 38.56 -5.97 -3.36
C GLY A 421 38.61 -5.14 -4.65
N GLN A 422 37.77 -4.11 -4.78
CA GLN A 422 37.71 -3.22 -5.95
C GLN A 422 38.00 -1.77 -5.54
N MET A 423 38.59 -1.00 -6.45
CA MET A 423 38.92 0.42 -6.21
C MET A 423 37.67 1.32 -6.20
N THR A 424 36.57 0.89 -6.80
CA THR A 424 35.29 1.60 -6.76
C THR A 424 34.17 0.59 -6.67
N GLY A 425 33.08 0.96 -6.00
CA GLY A 425 31.93 0.07 -5.88
C GLY A 425 30.79 0.66 -5.07
N GLN A 426 29.74 -0.16 -4.97
CA GLN A 426 28.58 0.08 -4.13
C GLN A 426 28.21 -1.24 -3.44
N LEU A 427 27.84 -1.16 -2.17
CA LEU A 427 27.47 -2.32 -1.38
C LEU A 427 26.36 -1.95 -0.39
N ASP A 428 25.49 -2.93 -0.11
CA ASP A 428 24.51 -2.86 0.97
C ASP A 428 25.12 -3.59 2.19
N ALA A 429 25.49 -2.82 3.21
CA ALA A 429 25.81 -3.31 4.54
C ALA A 429 24.52 -3.62 5.29
N ASP A 430 24.49 -4.66 6.12
CA ASP A 430 23.33 -5.05 6.93
C ASP A 430 23.77 -5.32 8.37
N THR A 431 23.46 -4.39 9.28
CA THR A 431 23.80 -4.44 10.70
C THR A 431 22.79 -5.24 11.53
N PHE A 432 21.67 -5.67 10.95
CA PHE A 432 20.53 -6.21 11.69
C PHE A 432 20.90 -7.37 12.63
N ALA A 433 21.65 -8.35 12.12
CA ALA A 433 22.08 -9.53 12.87
C ALA A 433 23.44 -9.37 13.55
N ALA A 434 24.14 -8.26 13.29
CA ALA A 434 25.48 -8.00 13.77
C ALA A 434 25.50 -7.66 15.27
N ARG A 435 26.65 -7.86 15.91
CA ARG A 435 26.93 -7.46 17.28
C ARG A 435 27.42 -6.00 17.30
N ASP A 436 27.49 -5.45 18.51
CA ASP A 436 28.21 -4.22 18.80
C ASP A 436 29.63 -4.60 19.23
N ASP A 437 30.55 -4.64 18.27
CA ASP A 437 31.94 -5.06 18.46
C ASP A 437 32.94 -3.93 18.13
N MET A 438 32.48 -2.85 17.50
CA MET A 438 33.27 -1.68 17.15
C MET A 438 32.89 -0.48 18.02
N THR A 439 33.69 0.56 17.95
CA THR A 439 33.32 1.85 18.56
C THR A 439 33.84 2.95 17.67
N VAL A 440 32.94 3.84 17.25
CA VAL A 440 33.26 4.97 16.38
C VAL A 440 32.88 6.29 17.06
N SER A 441 33.49 7.40 16.63
CA SER A 441 33.31 8.68 17.34
C SER A 441 31.96 9.35 17.13
N CYS A 442 31.28 9.04 16.02
CA CYS A 442 30.01 9.62 15.61
C CYS A 442 28.86 8.61 15.57
N GLY A 443 29.07 7.40 16.11
CA GLY A 443 28.06 6.37 16.28
C GLY A 443 27.42 6.43 17.66
N HIS A 444 26.29 5.75 17.81
CA HIS A 444 25.65 5.57 19.10
C HIS A 444 26.30 4.41 19.85
N ALA A 445 26.35 4.45 21.19
CA ALA A 445 26.89 3.33 21.95
C ALA A 445 25.86 2.17 21.98
N GLY A 446 26.30 0.91 21.85
CA GLY A 446 25.38 -0.23 21.89
C GLY A 446 24.74 -0.59 20.56
N THR A 447 25.10 0.08 19.46
CA THR A 447 24.54 -0.20 18.12
C THR A 447 25.35 -1.25 17.38
N ALA A 448 24.66 -2.02 16.56
CA ALA A 448 25.30 -3.07 15.80
C ALA A 448 26.12 -2.49 14.63
N ASP A 449 27.23 -3.14 14.33
CA ASP A 449 28.18 -2.67 13.33
C ASP A 449 28.62 -3.77 12.37
N VAL A 450 29.07 -3.37 11.19
CA VAL A 450 29.80 -4.26 10.30
C VAL A 450 31.04 -3.56 9.77
N VAL A 451 32.10 -4.33 9.55
CA VAL A 451 33.43 -3.87 9.19
C VAL A 451 33.90 -4.45 7.86
N TYR A 452 34.47 -3.56 7.05
CA TYR A 452 35.07 -3.86 5.77
C TYR A 452 36.56 -3.54 5.78
N ARG A 453 37.37 -4.43 5.22
CA ARG A 453 38.83 -4.28 5.13
C ARG A 453 39.23 -3.64 3.80
N VAL A 454 40.16 -2.69 3.85
CA VAL A 454 40.75 -2.03 2.68
C VAL A 454 42.27 -2.16 2.76
N ASP A 455 42.87 -2.90 1.83
CA ASP A 455 44.32 -3.10 1.76
C ASP A 455 44.94 -2.20 0.68
N LEU A 456 45.79 -1.25 1.11
CA LEU A 456 46.40 -0.25 0.22
C LEU A 456 47.91 -0.45 0.10
N GLY A 457 48.38 -0.76 -1.10
CA GLY A 457 49.82 -0.89 -1.39
C GLY A 457 50.53 0.45 -1.65
N ARG A 458 49.79 1.54 -1.85
CA ARG A 458 50.31 2.88 -2.16
C ARG A 458 49.54 3.94 -1.39
N LYS A 459 50.06 5.17 -1.36
CA LYS A 459 49.34 6.29 -0.78
C LYS A 459 48.11 6.57 -1.64
N SER A 460 46.95 6.63 -1.00
CA SER A 460 45.68 6.68 -1.71
C SER A 460 44.73 7.68 -1.08
N HIS A 461 43.83 8.19 -1.90
CA HIS A 461 42.67 8.94 -1.48
C HIS A 461 41.47 7.99 -1.42
N ILE A 462 40.91 7.80 -0.23
CA ILE A 462 39.71 7.00 0.00
C ILE A 462 38.55 7.98 0.17
N SER A 463 37.52 7.81 -0.65
CA SER A 463 36.21 8.43 -0.43
C SER A 463 35.14 7.36 -0.29
N ALA A 464 34.23 7.52 0.66
CA ALA A 464 33.05 6.67 0.82
C ALA A 464 31.85 7.52 1.24
N ARG A 465 30.64 7.15 0.80
CA ARG A 465 29.43 7.93 1.06
C ARG A 465 28.22 7.02 1.22
N LEU A 466 27.40 7.28 2.24
CA LEU A 466 26.07 6.70 2.37
C LEU A 466 25.13 7.29 1.31
N VAL A 467 24.46 6.43 0.56
CA VAL A 467 23.55 6.81 -0.53
C VAL A 467 22.10 6.33 -0.33
N ALA A 468 21.88 5.32 0.52
CA ALA A 468 20.56 4.91 1.00
C ALA A 468 20.70 4.26 2.39
N ASP A 469 19.67 4.34 3.20
CA ASP A 469 19.75 3.99 4.62
C ASP A 469 18.36 3.69 5.19
N GLU A 470 18.21 2.58 5.91
CA GLU A 470 16.95 2.16 6.55
C GLU A 470 16.74 2.78 7.94
N SER A 471 17.79 3.17 8.68
CA SER A 471 17.65 3.47 10.12
C SER A 471 18.74 4.36 10.73
N HIS A 472 19.37 5.22 9.91
CA HIS A 472 20.39 6.20 10.32
C HIS A 472 21.71 5.56 10.74
N HIS A 473 22.50 5.16 9.76
CA HIS A 473 23.86 4.68 9.92
C HIS A 473 24.89 5.79 9.67
N VAL A 474 26.13 5.53 10.12
CA VAL A 474 27.32 6.33 9.84
C VAL A 474 28.44 5.44 9.31
N LEU A 475 29.41 6.05 8.64
CA LEU A 475 30.66 5.41 8.27
C LEU A 475 31.77 5.89 9.20
N ALA A 476 32.73 5.03 9.51
CA ALA A 476 33.99 5.43 10.13
C ALA A 476 35.18 4.72 9.46
N LEU A 477 36.30 5.44 9.30
CA LEU A 477 37.53 4.88 8.78
C LEU A 477 38.57 4.77 9.90
N GLN A 478 39.00 3.55 10.20
CA GLN A 478 39.99 3.27 11.23
C GLN A 478 41.26 2.66 10.64
N LYS A 479 42.44 3.02 11.16
CA LYS A 479 43.72 2.43 10.76
C LYS A 479 43.97 1.08 11.45
N SER A 480 43.39 0.86 12.61
CA SER A 480 43.46 -0.40 13.34
C SER A 480 42.06 -0.78 13.77
N CYS A 481 41.64 -1.98 13.41
CA CYS A 481 40.28 -2.45 13.65
C CYS A 481 39.95 -2.46 15.15
N ALA A 482 38.70 -2.10 15.49
CA ALA A 482 38.19 -1.94 16.85
C ALA A 482 39.00 -0.97 17.74
N ALA A 483 39.88 -0.14 17.15
CA ALA A 483 40.68 0.83 17.87
C ALA A 483 40.22 2.25 17.53
N ARG A 484 39.24 2.76 18.29
CA ARG A 484 38.71 4.13 18.14
C ARG A 484 39.79 5.21 18.11
N ALA A 485 40.89 5.02 18.86
CA ALA A 485 42.03 5.95 18.86
C ALA A 485 42.76 6.05 17.51
N SER A 486 42.51 5.11 16.59
CA SER A 486 43.07 5.07 15.24
C SER A 486 42.10 5.57 14.17
N GLU A 487 40.95 6.08 14.57
CA GLU A 487 39.94 6.65 13.68
C GLU A 487 40.46 7.90 12.99
N LEU A 488 40.27 7.95 11.67
CA LEU A 488 40.70 9.04 10.80
C LEU A 488 39.55 9.97 10.43
N ALA A 489 38.34 9.42 10.31
CA ALA A 489 37.12 10.13 9.98
C ALA A 489 35.90 9.34 10.40
N CYS A 490 34.82 10.05 10.68
CA CYS A 490 33.50 9.48 10.97
C CYS A 490 32.41 10.43 10.44
N GLY A 491 31.38 9.87 9.80
CA GLY A 491 30.21 10.60 9.32
C GLY A 491 29.57 9.92 8.11
N ASN A 492 28.66 10.63 7.42
CA ASN A 492 27.98 10.10 6.23
C ASN A 492 28.86 10.11 4.97
N VAL A 493 30.00 10.81 5.04
CA VAL A 493 31.03 10.87 4.01
C VAL A 493 32.38 10.69 4.67
N ILE A 494 33.15 9.74 4.16
CA ILE A 494 34.58 9.60 4.43
C ILE A 494 35.31 10.20 3.24
N ASP A 495 36.31 11.02 3.53
CA ASP A 495 37.14 11.65 2.52
C ASP A 495 38.55 11.86 3.09
N GLN A 496 39.45 10.90 2.84
CA GLN A 496 40.73 10.81 3.54
C GLN A 496 41.87 10.41 2.62
N ILE A 497 43.02 11.09 2.78
CA ILE A 497 44.27 10.69 2.15
C ILE A 497 45.08 9.91 3.17
N VAL A 498 45.40 8.67 2.82
CA VAL A 498 46.02 7.72 3.73
C VAL A 498 47.31 7.15 3.15
N ALA A 499 48.26 6.86 4.03
CA ALA A 499 49.49 6.16 3.67
C ALA A 499 49.19 4.70 3.29
N PRO A 500 50.12 4.00 2.60
CA PRO A 500 49.99 2.55 2.40
C PRO A 500 49.76 1.82 3.72
N GLY A 501 48.90 0.82 3.71
CA GLY A 501 48.52 0.04 4.88
C GLY A 501 47.13 -0.58 4.76
N THR A 502 46.73 -1.29 5.80
CA THR A 502 45.38 -1.84 5.94
C THR A 502 44.53 -0.89 6.77
N TYR A 503 43.32 -0.63 6.29
CA TYR A 503 42.31 0.20 6.94
C TYR A 503 40.99 -0.55 7.04
N PHE A 504 40.12 -0.08 7.94
CA PHE A 504 38.83 -0.69 8.23
C PHE A 504 37.75 0.38 8.10
N LEU A 505 36.82 0.16 7.17
CA LEU A 505 35.62 0.97 7.02
C LEU A 505 34.51 0.30 7.82
N VAL A 506 34.06 0.96 8.88
CA VAL A 506 33.00 0.50 9.78
C VAL A 506 31.71 1.18 9.38
N VAL A 507 30.62 0.42 9.30
CA VAL A 507 29.24 0.90 9.20
C VAL A 507 28.59 0.65 10.55
N ASP A 508 28.11 1.70 11.21
CA ASP A 508 27.58 1.64 12.58
C ASP A 508 26.28 2.45 12.68
N GLY A 509 25.43 2.14 13.65
CA GLY A 509 24.22 2.88 13.94
C GLY A 509 24.52 4.26 14.55
N ALA A 510 23.84 5.30 14.07
CA ALA A 510 24.00 6.67 14.57
C ALA A 510 23.00 7.04 15.67
N ALA A 511 21.99 6.19 15.90
CA ALA A 511 20.92 6.39 16.87
C ALA A 511 20.58 5.08 17.60
N GLU A 512 19.89 5.19 18.73
CA GLU A 512 19.37 4.03 19.46
C GLU A 512 18.50 3.16 18.52
N ASN A 513 18.77 1.85 18.50
CA ASN A 513 18.06 0.88 17.63
C ASN A 513 18.19 1.15 16.12
N ALA A 514 19.20 1.87 15.67
CA ALA A 514 19.58 1.96 14.25
C ALA A 514 20.04 0.58 13.74
N LEU A 515 19.09 -0.19 13.22
CA LEU A 515 19.26 -1.56 12.75
C LEU A 515 18.82 -1.68 11.29
N GLY A 516 19.55 -2.44 10.49
CA GLY A 516 19.13 -2.78 9.13
C GLY A 516 20.19 -2.43 8.10
N LYS A 517 19.75 -2.05 6.91
CA LYS A 517 20.65 -1.85 5.79
C LYS A 517 21.08 -0.42 5.59
N ALA A 518 22.33 -0.28 5.17
CA ALA A 518 22.91 0.96 4.69
C ALA A 518 23.68 0.68 3.39
N ARG A 519 23.35 1.45 2.34
CA ARG A 519 24.06 1.39 1.07
C ARG A 519 25.10 2.49 1.06
N PHE A 520 26.35 2.13 0.86
CA PHE A 520 27.42 3.08 0.62
C PHE A 520 28.11 2.82 -0.72
N THR A 521 28.62 3.89 -1.30
CA THR A 521 29.57 3.85 -2.41
C THR A 521 30.96 4.14 -1.88
N TRP A 522 31.98 3.58 -2.52
CA TRP A 522 33.37 3.93 -2.22
C TRP A 522 34.18 4.11 -3.50
N ARG A 523 35.26 4.88 -3.38
CA ARG A 523 36.27 5.08 -4.40
C ARG A 523 37.64 5.24 -3.74
N ILE A 524 38.63 4.57 -4.30
CA ILE A 524 40.02 4.57 -3.89
C ILE A 524 40.85 5.02 -5.10
N GLU A 525 41.52 6.16 -4.96
CA GLU A 525 42.39 6.72 -5.99
C GLU A 525 43.86 6.60 -5.56
N ASP A 526 44.70 6.05 -6.44
CA ASP A 526 46.14 5.93 -6.23
C ASP A 526 46.84 7.25 -6.55
N LEU A 527 47.44 7.87 -5.52
CA LEU A 527 48.07 9.18 -5.65
C LEU A 527 49.52 9.12 -6.13
N SER A 528 50.11 7.94 -6.32
CA SER A 528 51.53 7.82 -6.69
C SER A 528 51.88 8.51 -8.01
N GLY A 529 50.97 8.44 -9.00
CA GLY A 529 51.12 9.15 -10.28
C GLY A 529 51.11 10.67 -10.09
N ALA A 530 50.15 11.18 -9.32
CA ALA A 530 50.07 12.60 -8.99
C ALA A 530 51.31 13.07 -8.21
N GLU A 531 51.75 12.33 -7.18
CA GLU A 531 52.94 12.66 -6.41
C GLU A 531 54.22 12.74 -7.26
N ASN A 532 54.37 11.85 -8.23
CA ASN A 532 55.50 11.88 -9.16
C ASN A 532 55.43 13.10 -10.08
N ALA A 533 54.25 13.45 -10.60
CA ALA A 533 54.05 14.66 -11.38
C ALA A 533 54.34 15.93 -10.55
N CYS A 534 53.94 15.95 -9.28
CA CYS A 534 54.21 17.04 -8.34
C CYS A 534 55.70 17.21 -8.03
N LYS A 535 56.46 16.11 -7.89
CA LYS A 535 57.92 16.16 -7.73
C LYS A 535 58.61 16.70 -8.99
N ALA A 536 58.07 16.36 -10.17
CA ALA A 536 58.53 16.85 -11.46
C ALA A 536 57.95 18.23 -11.87
N ALA A 537 57.21 18.89 -10.97
CA ALA A 537 56.53 20.15 -11.27
C ALA A 537 57.52 21.22 -11.73
N THR A 538 57.20 21.85 -12.86
CA THR A 538 58.07 22.85 -13.48
C THR A 538 57.95 24.19 -12.74
N PRO A 539 59.06 24.84 -12.35
CA PRO A 539 58.99 26.19 -11.77
C PRO A 539 58.33 27.17 -12.74
N LEU A 540 57.32 27.90 -12.27
CA LEU A 540 56.63 28.92 -13.07
C LEU A 540 57.17 30.31 -12.74
N ALA A 541 57.59 31.04 -13.77
CA ALA A 541 58.08 32.40 -13.63
C ALA A 541 56.90 33.38 -13.51
N VAL A 542 56.96 34.29 -12.54
CA VAL A 542 55.95 35.35 -12.37
C VAL A 542 56.10 36.41 -13.46
N GLY A 543 54.97 36.88 -13.99
CA GLY A 543 54.89 37.99 -14.95
C GLY A 543 55.31 37.64 -16.38
N ARG A 544 55.35 36.35 -16.75
CA ARG A 544 55.66 35.90 -18.11
C ARG A 544 54.69 34.83 -18.57
N ASP A 545 54.34 34.89 -19.86
CA ASP A 545 53.69 33.77 -20.55
C ASP A 545 54.69 32.61 -20.68
N VAL A 546 54.28 31.43 -20.22
CA VAL A 546 55.04 30.20 -20.30
C VAL A 546 54.29 29.20 -21.20
N PRO A 547 54.88 28.80 -22.35
CA PRO A 547 54.28 27.80 -23.20
C PRO A 547 54.36 26.41 -22.55
N GLY A 548 53.34 25.59 -22.80
CA GLY A 548 53.24 24.22 -22.32
C GLY A 548 52.34 23.38 -23.21
N SER A 549 52.28 22.08 -22.93
CA SER A 549 51.39 21.15 -23.61
C SER A 549 50.89 20.08 -22.63
N THR A 550 49.61 19.74 -22.75
CA THR A 550 49.00 18.57 -22.09
C THR A 550 48.96 17.35 -23.02
N LEU A 551 49.32 17.51 -24.29
CA LEU A 551 49.21 16.47 -25.31
C LEU A 551 50.05 15.23 -24.95
N GLY A 552 49.39 14.08 -24.82
CA GLY A 552 50.03 12.80 -24.54
C GLY A 552 50.48 12.63 -23.09
N MET A 553 50.15 13.58 -22.20
CA MET A 553 50.38 13.44 -20.76
C MET A 553 49.32 12.53 -20.14
N PRO A 554 49.64 11.86 -19.01
CA PRO A 554 48.64 11.09 -18.28
C PRO A 554 47.67 11.99 -17.50
N ASP A 555 46.42 11.56 -17.39
CA ASP A 555 45.43 12.10 -16.45
C ASP A 555 45.73 11.59 -15.03
N ARG A 556 45.93 12.52 -14.10
CA ARG A 556 46.41 12.33 -12.72
C ARG A 556 45.72 13.27 -11.73
N PHE A 557 44.99 14.29 -12.18
CA PHE A 557 44.42 15.33 -11.32
C PHE A 557 42.98 15.66 -11.72
N GLY A 558 42.01 15.38 -10.85
CA GLY A 558 40.66 15.92 -10.98
C GLY A 558 40.56 17.36 -10.48
N SER A 559 39.43 18.03 -10.70
CA SER A 559 39.19 19.37 -10.15
C SER A 559 37.71 19.63 -9.87
N THR A 560 37.41 20.53 -8.94
CA THR A 560 36.01 20.82 -8.56
C THR A 560 35.19 21.42 -9.70
N CYS A 561 35.85 22.12 -10.63
CA CYS A 561 35.16 22.80 -11.73
C CYS A 561 35.13 21.99 -13.04
N ALA A 562 35.82 20.85 -13.13
CA ALA A 562 35.86 20.07 -14.36
C ALA A 562 35.50 18.57 -14.18
N GLY A 563 35.46 18.08 -12.94
CA GLY A 563 35.00 16.74 -12.59
C GLY A 563 36.14 15.84 -12.10
N SER A 564 35.82 14.57 -11.83
CA SER A 564 36.79 13.57 -11.42
C SER A 564 37.65 13.07 -12.59
N THR A 565 38.84 12.54 -12.29
CA THR A 565 39.77 11.92 -13.25
C THR A 565 39.09 10.91 -14.20
N ASP A 566 38.13 10.12 -13.71
CA ASP A 566 37.41 9.12 -14.53
C ASP A 566 36.55 9.69 -15.67
N THR A 567 36.16 10.95 -15.55
CA THR A 567 35.26 11.62 -16.51
C THR A 567 35.99 12.54 -17.48
N GLN A 568 37.24 12.89 -17.15
CA GLN A 568 38.00 13.87 -17.90
C GLN A 568 39.00 13.21 -18.85
N GLY A 569 39.75 12.19 -18.43
CA GLY A 569 40.65 11.44 -19.32
C GLY A 569 41.63 12.29 -20.12
N SER A 570 41.96 13.50 -19.64
CA SER A 570 42.80 14.52 -20.28
C SER A 570 44.16 14.59 -19.59
N GLY A 571 45.22 14.85 -20.36
CA GLY A 571 46.56 14.91 -19.79
C GLY A 571 46.77 16.13 -18.89
N ASP A 572 47.51 15.95 -17.80
CA ASP A 572 47.81 17.04 -16.85
C ASP A 572 49.21 17.62 -17.02
N ARG A 573 49.32 18.94 -16.78
CA ARG A 573 50.61 19.62 -16.61
C ARG A 573 50.68 20.39 -15.30
N VAL A 574 51.69 20.04 -14.48
CA VAL A 574 51.89 20.64 -13.16
C VAL A 574 53.05 21.64 -13.15
N TYR A 575 52.77 22.80 -12.58
CA TYR A 575 53.74 23.85 -12.28
C TYR A 575 53.80 24.13 -10.78
N ARG A 576 54.91 24.71 -10.32
CA ARG A 576 55.11 25.16 -8.93
C ARG A 576 55.55 26.61 -8.87
N PHE A 577 55.08 27.34 -7.86
CA PHE A 577 55.46 28.72 -7.59
C PHE A 577 55.48 29.02 -6.09
N ASN A 578 56.15 30.10 -5.69
CA ASN A 578 56.26 30.54 -4.31
C ASN A 578 55.59 31.91 -4.14
N VAL A 579 54.87 32.07 -3.03
CA VAL A 579 54.28 33.32 -2.58
C VAL A 579 55.06 33.74 -1.32
N ALA A 580 55.79 34.84 -1.38
CA ALA A 580 56.68 35.27 -0.30
C ALA A 580 55.97 36.03 0.83
N ARG A 581 54.86 36.71 0.50
CA ARG A 581 53.99 37.46 1.42
C ARG A 581 52.54 37.35 0.94
N ARG A 582 51.56 37.59 1.81
CA ARG A 582 50.13 37.54 1.42
C ARG A 582 49.89 38.37 0.16
N SER A 583 49.41 37.73 -0.90
CA SER A 583 49.34 38.32 -2.24
C SER A 583 48.07 37.88 -2.97
N GLU A 584 47.56 38.75 -3.83
CA GLU A 584 46.60 38.34 -4.85
C GLU A 584 47.36 37.62 -5.97
N VAL A 585 47.01 36.36 -6.19
CA VAL A 585 47.60 35.52 -7.22
C VAL A 585 46.58 35.32 -8.33
N THR A 586 46.90 35.84 -9.52
CA THR A 586 46.07 35.68 -10.72
C THR A 586 46.82 34.79 -11.70
N ALA A 587 46.27 33.61 -11.96
CA ALA A 587 46.77 32.70 -12.99
C ALA A 587 45.80 32.71 -14.17
N SER A 588 46.33 32.76 -15.39
CA SER A 588 45.52 32.68 -16.60
C SER A 588 46.08 31.67 -17.59
N LEU A 589 45.19 31.00 -18.29
CA LEU A 589 45.47 29.96 -19.26
C LEU A 589 44.81 30.32 -20.60
N ALA A 590 45.60 30.23 -21.67
CA ALA A 590 45.15 30.37 -23.04
C ALA A 590 45.42 29.06 -23.79
N ALA A 591 44.35 28.32 -24.08
CA ALA A 591 44.38 27.06 -24.81
C ALA A 591 43.47 27.19 -26.04
N SER A 592 44.04 27.16 -27.25
CA SER A 592 43.29 27.37 -28.50
C SER A 592 42.64 26.09 -29.05
N SER A 593 43.20 24.92 -28.73
CA SER A 593 42.78 23.65 -29.31
C SER A 593 41.90 22.80 -28.40
N PHE A 594 41.71 23.17 -27.14
CA PHE A 594 40.94 22.38 -26.17
C PHE A 594 40.22 23.23 -25.12
N LEU A 595 39.32 22.59 -24.38
CA LEU A 595 38.63 23.21 -23.24
C LEU A 595 39.55 23.20 -22.02
N GLY A 596 40.27 24.29 -21.77
CA GLY A 596 41.23 24.36 -20.66
C GLY A 596 40.60 24.42 -19.27
N VAL A 597 41.29 23.84 -18.30
CA VAL A 597 41.00 23.90 -16.86
C VAL A 597 42.26 24.32 -16.13
N LEU A 598 42.10 25.21 -15.15
CA LEU A 598 43.20 25.77 -14.37
C LEU A 598 42.88 25.70 -12.88
N THR A 599 43.76 25.04 -12.12
CA THR A 599 43.55 24.77 -10.71
C THR A 599 44.77 25.20 -9.89
N ILE A 600 44.53 25.92 -8.78
CA ILE A 600 45.56 26.24 -7.78
C ILE A 600 45.41 25.31 -6.58
N ARG A 601 46.47 24.61 -6.19
CA ARG A 601 46.51 23.76 -4.98
C ARG A 601 47.64 24.15 -4.03
N LYS A 602 47.39 24.04 -2.73
CA LYS A 602 48.41 24.22 -1.69
C LYS A 602 49.28 22.97 -1.53
N ALA A 603 48.68 21.78 -1.53
CA ALA A 603 49.36 20.49 -1.51
C ALA A 603 49.07 19.75 -2.82
N CYS A 604 50.03 19.73 -3.74
CA CYS A 604 49.83 19.32 -5.13
C CYS A 604 48.96 18.05 -5.35
N ALA A 605 49.34 16.92 -4.75
CA ALA A 605 48.66 15.64 -4.93
C ALA A 605 47.40 15.48 -4.08
N ASP A 606 47.11 16.44 -3.19
CA ASP A 606 45.94 16.43 -2.32
C ASP A 606 44.79 17.22 -2.96
N PRO A 607 43.72 16.55 -3.44
CA PRO A 607 42.56 17.22 -4.02
C PRO A 607 41.85 18.17 -3.05
N ASN A 608 41.93 17.95 -1.75
CA ASN A 608 41.26 18.77 -0.74
C ASN A 608 42.02 20.06 -0.43
N SER A 609 43.19 20.26 -1.04
CA SER A 609 43.98 21.48 -0.91
C SER A 609 43.75 22.48 -2.05
N GLU A 610 42.69 22.28 -2.85
CA GLU A 610 42.29 23.18 -3.92
C GLU A 610 41.89 24.55 -3.37
N MET A 611 42.63 25.59 -3.78
CA MET A 611 42.39 26.98 -3.41
C MET A 611 41.43 27.67 -4.39
N GLY A 612 41.37 27.17 -5.63
CA GLY A 612 40.47 27.66 -6.67
C GLY A 612 40.65 26.91 -7.98
N CYS A 613 39.55 26.84 -8.73
CA CYS A 613 39.46 26.22 -10.04
C CYS A 613 38.71 27.15 -10.99
N ALA A 614 39.15 27.21 -12.25
CA ALA A 614 38.44 27.85 -13.34
C ALA A 614 38.54 26.99 -14.60
N ASN A 615 37.51 27.02 -15.44
CA ASN A 615 37.47 26.27 -16.69
C ASN A 615 36.99 27.16 -17.85
N SER A 616 37.12 26.66 -19.08
CA SER A 616 36.52 27.29 -20.26
C SER A 616 35.16 26.71 -20.63
N TYR A 617 34.38 27.51 -21.36
CA TYR A 617 33.10 27.12 -21.97
C TYR A 617 33.23 26.86 -23.49
N GLY A 618 34.40 27.11 -24.08
CA GLY A 618 34.71 26.89 -25.49
C GLY A 618 36.22 26.92 -25.77
N PRO A 619 36.71 26.27 -26.84
CA PRO A 619 38.13 26.32 -27.22
C PRO A 619 38.56 27.77 -27.51
N GLY A 620 39.79 28.13 -27.14
CA GLY A 620 40.31 29.49 -27.32
C GLY A 620 39.85 30.52 -26.29
N SER A 621 38.97 30.14 -25.37
CA SER A 621 38.57 31.03 -24.28
C SER A 621 39.69 31.16 -23.25
N ARG A 622 39.93 32.38 -22.76
CA ARG A 622 40.86 32.63 -21.66
C ARG A 622 40.25 32.14 -20.35
N VAL A 623 40.98 31.29 -19.64
CA VAL A 623 40.63 30.83 -18.29
C VAL A 623 41.43 31.64 -17.29
N VAL A 624 40.78 32.14 -16.22
CA VAL A 624 41.44 32.96 -15.20
C VAL A 624 40.97 32.52 -13.82
N VAL A 625 41.92 32.28 -12.92
CA VAL A 625 41.68 32.06 -11.49
C VAL A 625 42.46 33.09 -10.68
N SER A 626 41.76 33.88 -9.86
CA SER A 626 42.38 34.80 -8.88
C SER A 626 42.06 34.36 -7.46
N ARG A 627 43.08 34.31 -6.60
CA ARG A 627 42.96 33.98 -5.18
C ARG A 627 43.93 34.80 -4.33
N MET A 628 43.45 35.24 -3.17
CA MET A 628 44.31 35.74 -2.10
C MET A 628 45.01 34.57 -1.41
N LEU A 629 46.33 34.50 -1.53
CA LEU A 629 47.15 33.42 -0.96
C LEU A 629 48.13 33.96 0.08
N ASP A 630 48.24 33.25 1.19
CA ASP A 630 49.24 33.49 2.24
C ASP A 630 50.65 33.06 1.80
N PRO A 631 51.70 33.42 2.55
CA PRO A 631 53.06 32.99 2.22
C PRO A 631 53.18 31.45 2.18
N GLY A 632 53.75 30.91 1.11
CA GLY A 632 53.88 29.46 0.94
C GLY A 632 54.26 29.01 -0.47
N ASN A 633 54.42 27.70 -0.63
CA ASN A 633 54.59 27.07 -1.93
C ASN A 633 53.24 26.56 -2.43
N TYR A 634 52.97 26.78 -3.71
CA TYR A 634 51.71 26.43 -4.36
C TYR A 634 51.98 25.77 -5.70
N TYR A 635 50.95 25.09 -6.20
CA TYR A 635 50.98 24.37 -7.46
C TYR A 635 49.87 24.87 -8.36
N LEU A 636 50.19 25.00 -9.64
CA LEU A 636 49.24 25.34 -10.68
C LEU A 636 49.13 24.14 -11.61
N ILE A 637 47.93 23.60 -11.76
CA ILE A 637 47.65 22.41 -12.57
C ILE A 637 46.82 22.86 -13.77
N VAL A 638 47.31 22.53 -14.96
CA VAL A 638 46.61 22.71 -16.23
C VAL A 638 46.08 21.36 -16.67
N ASP A 639 44.77 21.30 -16.89
CA ASP A 639 44.03 20.10 -17.30
C ASP A 639 43.07 20.47 -18.45
N GLY A 640 42.41 19.48 -19.04
CA GLY A 640 41.36 19.61 -20.04
C GLY A 640 39.99 19.22 -19.51
N ARG A 641 38.94 19.90 -19.96
CA ARG A 641 37.56 19.57 -19.60
C ARG A 641 37.00 18.55 -20.58
N GLY A 642 37.02 17.28 -20.16
CA GLY A 642 36.42 16.15 -20.88
C GLY A 642 37.41 15.30 -21.67
N ALA A 643 36.93 14.12 -22.09
CA ALA A 643 37.75 13.05 -22.68
C ALA A 643 38.69 13.56 -23.78
N LYS A 644 40.01 13.42 -23.55
CA LYS A 644 41.06 13.79 -24.51
C LYS A 644 41.04 15.26 -24.97
N ALA A 645 40.55 16.16 -24.11
CA ALA A 645 40.70 17.60 -24.29
C ALA A 645 42.15 18.05 -24.01
N GLU A 646 43.09 17.72 -24.89
CA GLU A 646 44.52 17.97 -24.71
C GLU A 646 45.13 18.80 -25.85
N GLY A 647 46.22 19.51 -25.57
CA GLY A 647 46.91 20.31 -26.57
C GLY A 647 47.89 21.33 -25.99
N ASP A 648 48.35 22.22 -26.86
CA ASP A 648 49.29 23.28 -26.49
C ASP A 648 48.56 24.47 -25.84
N PHE A 649 49.25 25.13 -24.91
CA PHE A 649 48.72 26.27 -24.18
C PHE A 649 49.81 27.26 -23.78
N ASN A 650 49.39 28.46 -23.39
CA ASN A 650 50.21 29.41 -22.64
C ASN A 650 49.59 29.65 -21.27
N VAL A 651 50.42 29.62 -20.23
CA VAL A 651 50.02 29.96 -18.86
C VAL A 651 50.79 31.18 -18.38
N HIS A 652 50.09 32.11 -17.74
CA HIS A 652 50.66 33.33 -17.17
C HIS A 652 50.27 33.44 -15.70
N LEU A 653 51.23 33.81 -14.86
CA LEU A 653 51.04 33.96 -13.41
C LEU A 653 51.46 35.35 -12.97
N ASP A 654 50.52 36.11 -12.41
CA ASP A 654 50.79 37.37 -11.72
C ASP A 654 50.63 37.18 -10.21
N VAL A 655 51.55 37.77 -9.45
CA VAL A 655 51.55 37.76 -7.99
C VAL A 655 51.69 39.20 -7.51
N THR A 656 50.59 39.77 -7.03
CA THR A 656 50.52 41.16 -6.57
C THR A 656 50.43 41.19 -5.05
N PRO A 657 51.44 41.71 -4.34
CA PRO A 657 51.39 41.81 -2.89
C PRO A 657 50.19 42.59 -2.39
N TYR A 658 49.47 42.02 -1.42
CA TYR A 658 48.38 42.71 -0.76
C TYR A 658 48.94 43.61 0.33
N ASN A 659 48.77 44.91 0.16
CA ASN A 659 49.07 45.89 1.19
C ASN A 659 47.77 46.13 1.96
N GLU A 660 47.69 45.63 3.19
CA GLU A 660 46.56 45.87 4.08
C GLU A 660 46.40 47.38 4.28
N PRO A 661 45.20 47.95 4.10
CA PRO A 661 44.99 49.36 4.41
C PRO A 661 45.27 49.60 5.90
N PRO A 662 45.89 50.73 6.28
CA PRO A 662 46.16 51.01 7.68
C PRO A 662 44.83 51.01 8.48
N PRO A 663 44.81 50.49 9.71
CA PRO A 663 43.60 50.44 10.51
C PRO A 663 43.04 51.86 10.69
N GLU A 664 41.75 52.04 10.40
CA GLU A 664 41.03 53.28 10.70
C GLU A 664 41.12 53.52 12.22
N ARG A 665 41.64 54.70 12.60
CA ARG A 665 41.80 55.13 13.99
C ARG A 665 40.51 55.68 14.57
#